data_AF-A0A292IIZ3-F1
#
_entry.id   AF-A0A292IIZ3-F1
#
_cell.length_a   1.000
_cell.length_b   1.000
_cell.length_c   1.000
_cell.angle_alpha   90.00
_cell.angle_beta   90.00
_cell.angle_gamma   90.00
#
_symmetry.space_group_name_H-M   'P 1'
#
loop_
_entity.id
_entity.type
_entity.pdbx_description
1 polymer ?
#
loop_
_entity_poly.entity_id
_entity_poly.type
_entity_poly.pdbx_seq_one_letter_code
_entity_poly.pdbx_strand_id
1 'polypeptide(L)'
;MTTKNGFIHTLKLRNLYPFYIKKPNSIFFESDLRQYQNKALYKGLFSSLEQKIENDVSDESLNEMIEIQTVNSHYTLAKVINHSVKKIALILGSKNSVVFKEIKRDELNEPIYVAKKEEISDLKILGHNLAQKRYTYGIDIDPNSYLSDFVEQIQISYYLDKQNKMISGSFALNWGNNAKKNATFNEITRKIFENFMCRFFFENEVKKNSIFNILQLFEDLKVKIKNNKLSLESKLKSNWNNYIQRKYIDASGTPISSPIEQDNLFNSLFISQIIILIIYEDLKSYFKSKDPSLFLSLLDDQLKIKNLRQTVDSNQDFINLLKFIKTKYVYFTEINVEDIETADDAIEAITNVANYDEDHSLWTSIPSYEIIRQTETPFFDDSDDFFQSNRHFHLLFLMMMYPQLFGLELTNSNFSTYQEVLNLFENIDTSDVQIDADIKNKADKLLCERNYDYLTFINSALSFLIVKNYNPVTINNEQNQIVSKYELDPNLKLVNNYIWAIIFSQIRMWRLYEIQFLSKKYREVAPVKLRTYIHELNLLKYDDNDHFFGLREIKKIIDKIETGIAFKSSAEYFLRKLNSDDQRYGKSKERKYLAVGVLVAAIFGILDFFTTVFTILTVQKDLINASIQDPRNVAIVVVGTLLIFTLLALLTYGILSRMIERRQLKKIEGRKDV
;
A
#
# COMPACT_ATOMS: atom_id res chain seq x y z
N MET A 1 48.60 0.26 22.56
CA MET A 1 47.79 0.25 21.32
C MET A 1 46.34 -0.03 21.72
N THR A 2 45.55 1.02 21.93
CA THR A 2 44.12 0.93 22.23
C THR A 2 43.35 0.73 20.92
N THR A 3 42.65 -0.39 20.79
CA THR A 3 41.68 -0.63 19.72
C THR A 3 40.65 0.49 19.76
N LYS A 4 40.67 1.42 18.78
CA LYS A 4 39.59 2.39 18.59
C LYS A 4 38.30 1.60 18.41
N ASN A 5 37.42 1.61 19.41
CA ASN A 5 36.08 1.06 19.29
C ASN A 5 35.39 1.73 18.08
N GLY A 6 34.73 0.94 17.24
CA GLY A 6 34.04 1.43 16.05
C GLY A 6 32.96 2.46 16.41
N PHE A 7 32.79 3.47 15.57
CA PHE A 7 31.81 4.54 15.77
C PHE A 7 30.35 4.02 15.89
N ILE A 8 30.02 2.93 15.20
CA ILE A 8 28.66 2.40 15.14
C ILE A 8 28.52 1.25 16.13
N HIS A 9 27.62 1.43 17.10
CA HIS A 9 27.30 0.38 18.06
C HIS A 9 26.38 -0.67 17.44
N THR A 10 25.34 -0.22 16.73
CA THR A 10 24.33 -1.10 16.12
C THR A 10 23.75 -0.44 14.86
N LEU A 11 23.52 -1.25 13.84
CA LEU A 11 22.71 -0.90 12.67
C LEU A 11 21.41 -1.70 12.75
N LYS A 12 20.27 -1.08 12.50
CA LYS A 12 19.00 -1.79 12.25
C LYS A 12 18.51 -1.43 10.86
N LEU A 13 18.22 -2.45 10.08
CA LEU A 13 17.69 -2.33 8.72
C LEU A 13 16.23 -2.74 8.72
N ARG A 14 15.38 -2.02 8.00
CA ARG A 14 13.97 -2.37 7.85
C ARG A 14 13.52 -2.15 6.43
N ASN A 15 12.74 -3.09 5.91
CA ASN A 15 12.06 -2.93 4.63
C ASN A 15 10.57 -2.84 4.90
N LEU A 16 9.98 -1.68 4.62
CA LEU A 16 8.55 -1.43 4.75
C LEU A 16 7.85 -1.81 3.45
N TYR A 17 6.80 -2.62 3.54
CA TYR A 17 5.93 -3.02 2.44
C TYR A 17 4.54 -2.43 2.69
N PRO A 18 4.23 -1.26 2.11
CA PRO A 18 2.91 -0.64 2.25
C PRO A 18 1.82 -1.53 1.65
N PHE A 19 0.64 -1.55 2.26
CA PHE A 19 -0.53 -2.25 1.73
C PHE A 19 -1.81 -1.45 2.00
N TYR A 20 -2.85 -1.76 1.25
CA TYR A 20 -4.21 -1.33 1.56
C TYR A 20 -5.23 -2.43 1.25
N ILE A 21 -6.41 -2.33 1.87
CA ILE A 21 -7.57 -3.18 1.60
C ILE A 21 -8.73 -2.27 1.22
N LYS A 22 -9.17 -2.37 -0.04
CA LYS A 22 -10.33 -1.65 -0.60
C LYS A 22 -11.63 -2.36 -0.25
N LYS A 23 -12.71 -1.59 -0.12
CA LYS A 23 -14.08 -2.07 0.20
C LYS A 23 -14.17 -3.05 1.39
N PRO A 24 -13.51 -2.78 2.54
CA PRO A 24 -13.82 -3.45 3.79
C PRO A 24 -15.30 -3.35 4.15
N ASN A 25 -15.81 -4.31 4.93
CA ASN A 25 -17.17 -4.30 5.46
C ASN A 25 -17.41 -3.01 6.28
N SER A 26 -18.61 -2.42 6.19
CA SER A 26 -18.96 -1.17 6.86
C SER A 26 -18.91 -1.26 8.39
N ILE A 27 -19.10 -2.47 8.94
CA ILE A 27 -19.06 -2.74 10.38
C ILE A 27 -17.73 -2.33 11.04
N PHE A 28 -16.63 -2.30 10.28
CA PHE A 28 -15.32 -1.83 10.77
C PHE A 28 -15.23 -0.29 10.90
N PHE A 29 -16.20 0.46 10.36
CA PHE A 29 -16.25 1.93 10.37
C PHE A 29 -17.42 2.51 11.15
N GLU A 30 -18.37 1.65 11.54
CA GLU A 30 -19.49 1.98 12.39
C GLU A 30 -19.02 2.37 13.81
N SER A 31 -19.87 3.12 14.51
CA SER A 31 -19.49 3.87 15.71
C SER A 31 -19.28 2.93 16.89
N ASP A 32 -18.04 2.84 17.38
CA ASP A 32 -17.67 2.10 18.59
C ASP A 32 -18.16 2.83 19.87
N LEU A 33 -18.78 2.12 20.83
CA LEU A 33 -19.14 2.69 22.15
C LEU A 33 -17.90 3.16 22.96
N ARG A 34 -16.67 2.83 22.54
CA ARG A 34 -15.43 3.38 23.11
C ARG A 34 -15.30 4.91 22.98
N GLN A 35 -16.19 5.56 22.21
CA GLN A 35 -16.31 7.01 22.14
C GLN A 35 -16.92 7.63 23.42
N TYR A 36 -17.53 6.84 24.31
CA TYR A 36 -18.06 7.30 25.59
C TYR A 36 -16.95 7.25 26.67
N GLN A 37 -16.47 8.44 27.05
CA GLN A 37 -15.14 8.77 27.59
C GLN A 37 -14.76 8.27 29.00
N ASN A 38 -15.45 7.31 29.63
CA ASN A 38 -15.11 6.93 31.01
C ASN A 38 -14.91 5.42 31.15
N LYS A 39 -13.66 4.96 31.27
CA LYS A 39 -13.28 3.53 31.31
C LYS A 39 -14.00 2.71 32.40
N ALA A 40 -14.31 3.33 33.55
CA ALA A 40 -15.02 2.68 34.64
C ALA A 40 -16.52 2.52 34.32
N LEU A 41 -17.15 3.57 33.79
CA LEU A 41 -18.52 3.52 33.28
C LEU A 41 -18.64 2.63 32.05
N TYR A 42 -17.65 2.60 31.16
CA TYR A 42 -17.61 1.75 29.98
C TYR A 42 -17.51 0.27 30.35
N LYS A 43 -16.61 -0.11 31.27
CA LYS A 43 -16.56 -1.49 31.78
C LYS A 43 -17.86 -1.89 32.46
N GLY A 44 -18.43 -0.99 33.29
CA GLY A 44 -19.71 -1.21 33.95
C GLY A 44 -20.89 -1.30 32.98
N LEU A 45 -20.94 -0.44 31.96
CA LEU A 45 -21.94 -0.44 30.89
C LEU A 45 -21.84 -1.70 30.06
N PHE A 46 -20.64 -2.05 29.57
CA PHE A 46 -20.42 -3.25 28.77
C PHE A 46 -20.76 -4.52 29.56
N SER A 47 -20.30 -4.65 30.81
CA SER A 47 -20.67 -5.79 31.65
C SER A 47 -22.17 -5.83 31.96
N SER A 48 -22.82 -4.67 32.12
CA SER A 48 -24.28 -4.60 32.34
C SER A 48 -25.09 -4.87 31.06
N LEU A 49 -24.52 -4.60 29.88
CA LEU A 49 -25.10 -4.90 28.57
C LEU A 49 -24.97 -6.39 28.27
N GLU A 50 -23.80 -6.99 28.51
CA GLU A 50 -23.58 -8.45 28.44
C GLU A 50 -24.53 -9.20 29.39
N GLN A 51 -24.68 -8.75 30.64
CA GLN A 51 -25.63 -9.34 31.60
C GLN A 51 -27.10 -9.15 31.22
N LYS A 52 -27.46 -8.07 30.51
CA LYS A 52 -28.84 -7.87 30.02
C LYS A 52 -29.18 -8.84 28.90
N ILE A 53 -28.23 -9.23 28.05
CA ILE A 53 -28.45 -10.19 26.96
C ILE A 53 -28.63 -11.61 27.47
N GLU A 54 -27.90 -12.01 28.51
CA GLU A 54 -28.14 -13.31 29.16
C GLU A 54 -29.58 -13.45 29.66
N ASN A 55 -30.26 -12.33 29.92
CA ASN A 55 -31.62 -12.28 30.43
C ASN A 55 -32.69 -11.85 29.41
N ASP A 56 -32.33 -11.16 28.32
CA ASP A 56 -33.26 -10.62 27.32
C ASP A 56 -32.64 -10.65 25.91
N VAL A 57 -32.86 -11.75 25.19
CA VAL A 57 -32.25 -12.09 23.88
C VAL A 57 -32.83 -11.30 22.69
N SER A 58 -33.73 -10.33 22.92
CA SER A 58 -34.60 -9.77 21.87
C SER A 58 -34.20 -8.39 21.29
N ASP A 59 -33.14 -7.74 21.80
CA ASP A 59 -32.74 -6.40 21.31
C ASP A 59 -31.67 -6.48 20.20
N GLU A 60 -32.13 -6.43 18.95
CA GLU A 60 -31.32 -6.47 17.72
C GLU A 60 -30.25 -5.36 17.69
N SER A 61 -30.56 -4.17 18.23
CA SER A 61 -29.64 -3.03 18.25
C SER A 61 -28.46 -3.23 19.21
N LEU A 62 -28.69 -3.97 20.29
CA LEU A 62 -27.71 -4.23 21.34
C LEU A 62 -26.74 -5.34 20.91
N ASN A 63 -27.24 -6.33 20.16
CA ASN A 63 -26.43 -7.36 19.51
C ASN A 63 -25.51 -6.76 18.43
N GLU A 64 -26.02 -5.87 17.57
CA GLU A 64 -25.23 -5.17 16.56
C GLU A 64 -24.09 -4.35 17.20
N MET A 65 -24.35 -3.68 18.33
CA MET A 65 -23.31 -2.94 19.06
C MET A 65 -22.20 -3.85 19.59
N ILE A 66 -22.54 -4.98 20.24
CA ILE A 66 -21.52 -5.92 20.74
C ILE A 66 -20.73 -6.54 19.60
N GLU A 67 -21.39 -6.82 18.48
CA GLU A 67 -20.74 -7.30 17.28
C GLU A 67 -19.66 -6.32 16.80
N ILE A 68 -20.03 -5.04 16.60
CA ILE A 68 -19.11 -3.95 16.22
C ILE A 68 -17.91 -3.87 17.19
N GLN A 69 -18.16 -3.99 18.50
CA GLN A 69 -17.10 -3.90 19.51
C GLN A 69 -16.14 -5.09 19.47
N THR A 70 -16.70 -6.28 19.25
CA THR A 70 -15.95 -7.55 19.21
C THR A 70 -15.08 -7.59 17.96
N VAL A 71 -15.61 -7.26 16.78
CA VAL A 71 -14.86 -7.32 15.52
C VAL A 71 -13.74 -6.27 15.44
N ASN A 72 -13.92 -5.10 16.05
CA ASN A 72 -12.94 -4.01 16.05
C ASN A 72 -11.98 -4.03 17.26
N SER A 73 -11.90 -5.11 18.02
CA SER A 73 -11.03 -5.15 19.20
C SER A 73 -9.58 -5.49 18.84
N HIS A 74 -8.61 -4.88 19.54
CA HIS A 74 -7.19 -5.24 19.36
C HIS A 74 -6.92 -6.73 19.60
N TYR A 75 -7.67 -7.35 20.52
CA TYR A 75 -7.54 -8.76 20.86
C TYR A 75 -8.01 -9.64 19.72
N THR A 76 -9.18 -9.34 19.16
CA THR A 76 -9.76 -10.03 18.00
C THR A 76 -8.83 -9.95 16.79
N LEU A 77 -8.32 -8.76 16.50
CA LEU A 77 -7.39 -8.54 15.40
C LEU A 77 -6.05 -9.27 15.63
N ALA A 78 -5.56 -9.30 16.88
CA ALA A 78 -4.40 -10.12 17.23
C ALA A 78 -4.68 -11.62 17.05
N LYS A 79 -5.89 -12.09 17.37
CA LYS A 79 -6.32 -13.48 17.19
C LYS A 79 -6.32 -13.87 15.71
N VAL A 80 -6.82 -13.02 14.82
CA VAL A 80 -6.79 -13.24 13.35
C VAL A 80 -5.34 -13.39 12.87
N ILE A 81 -4.47 -12.44 13.21
CA ILE A 81 -3.05 -12.49 12.82
C ILE A 81 -2.37 -13.73 13.42
N ASN A 82 -2.62 -14.02 14.70
CA ASN A 82 -2.00 -15.15 15.38
C ASN A 82 -2.46 -16.49 14.79
N HIS A 83 -3.71 -16.59 14.35
CA HIS A 83 -4.20 -17.78 13.65
C HIS A 83 -3.50 -17.97 12.30
N SER A 84 -3.24 -16.91 11.53
CA SER A 84 -2.41 -16.98 10.32
C SER A 84 -0.98 -17.41 10.63
N VAL A 85 -0.36 -16.85 11.69
CA VAL A 85 1.00 -17.24 12.11
C VAL A 85 1.05 -18.69 12.60
N LYS A 86 0.05 -19.15 13.35
CA LYS A 86 -0.10 -20.57 13.76
C LYS A 86 -0.16 -21.48 12.53
N LYS A 87 -0.97 -21.15 11.51
CA LYS A 87 -1.02 -21.91 10.24
C LYS A 87 0.35 -22.02 9.59
N ILE A 88 1.13 -20.95 9.58
CA ILE A 88 2.49 -20.94 9.01
C ILE A 88 3.45 -21.75 9.89
N ALA A 89 3.38 -21.59 11.22
CA ALA A 89 4.21 -22.32 12.18
C ALA A 89 4.02 -23.85 12.11
N LEU A 90 2.85 -24.31 11.66
CA LEU A 90 2.59 -25.73 11.38
C LEU A 90 3.33 -26.26 10.15
N ILE A 91 3.66 -25.38 9.21
CA ILE A 91 4.26 -25.72 7.92
C ILE A 91 5.80 -25.64 8.02
N LEU A 92 6.30 -24.61 8.70
CA LEU A 92 7.72 -24.29 8.79
C LEU A 92 8.38 -24.82 10.07
N GLY A 93 9.68 -25.07 10.02
CA GLY A 93 10.48 -25.46 11.18
C GLY A 93 10.40 -26.95 11.55
N SER A 94 10.82 -27.25 12.78
CA SER A 94 11.00 -28.61 13.31
C SER A 94 10.58 -28.70 14.78
N LYS A 95 10.57 -29.92 15.33
CA LYS A 95 10.32 -30.20 16.76
C LYS A 95 11.27 -29.42 17.69
N ASN A 96 12.50 -29.18 17.25
CA ASN A 96 13.57 -28.60 18.07
C ASN A 96 13.82 -27.12 17.76
N SER A 97 13.20 -26.57 16.71
CA SER A 97 13.31 -25.18 16.31
C SER A 97 12.08 -24.80 15.50
N VAL A 98 11.17 -24.08 16.16
CA VAL A 98 10.04 -23.42 15.51
C VAL A 98 10.53 -22.14 14.87
N VAL A 99 9.93 -21.70 13.75
CA VAL A 99 10.36 -20.48 13.06
C VAL A 99 10.03 -19.22 13.85
N PHE A 100 8.88 -19.19 14.54
CA PHE A 100 8.44 -18.04 15.33
C PHE A 100 8.69 -18.27 16.81
N LYS A 101 9.03 -17.19 17.51
CA LYS A 101 9.21 -17.21 18.96
C LYS A 101 7.84 -17.20 19.66
N GLU A 102 7.56 -18.25 20.43
CA GLU A 102 6.36 -18.31 21.27
C GLU A 102 6.46 -17.29 22.41
N ILE A 103 5.43 -16.46 22.59
CA ILE A 103 5.35 -15.45 23.66
C ILE A 103 4.75 -16.05 24.92
N LYS A 104 3.62 -16.74 24.75
CA LYS A 104 2.85 -17.40 25.81
C LYS A 104 1.88 -18.41 25.18
N ARG A 105 1.14 -19.13 26.01
CA ARG A 105 0.00 -19.96 25.57
C ARG A 105 -1.32 -19.36 26.01
N ASP A 106 -2.36 -19.57 25.21
CA ASP A 106 -3.74 -19.24 25.60
C ASP A 106 -4.35 -20.29 26.54
N GLU A 107 -5.59 -20.06 26.96
CA GLU A 107 -6.35 -20.94 27.87
C GLU A 107 -6.61 -22.33 27.27
N LEU A 108 -6.58 -22.45 25.93
CA LEU A 108 -6.69 -23.71 25.20
C LEU A 108 -5.32 -24.38 25.00
N ASN A 109 -4.27 -23.86 25.64
CA ASN A 109 -2.89 -24.32 25.55
C ASN A 109 -2.29 -24.20 24.13
N GLU A 110 -2.83 -23.33 23.29
CA GLU A 110 -2.30 -23.04 21.97
C GLU A 110 -1.27 -21.88 22.01
N PRO A 111 -0.22 -21.92 21.16
CA PRO A 111 0.85 -20.93 21.21
C PRO A 111 0.43 -19.56 20.66
N ILE A 112 0.79 -18.48 21.36
CA ILE A 112 0.64 -17.10 20.91
C ILE A 112 2.00 -16.58 20.45
N TYR A 113 2.08 -16.20 19.18
CA TYR A 113 3.27 -15.65 18.53
C TYR A 113 3.19 -14.14 18.29
N VAL A 114 2.01 -13.55 18.41
CA VAL A 114 1.75 -12.13 18.11
C VAL A 114 1.75 -11.30 19.38
N ALA A 115 2.65 -10.32 19.44
CA ALA A 115 2.67 -9.30 20.49
C ALA A 115 1.94 -8.03 20.00
N LYS A 116 1.02 -7.50 20.81
CA LYS A 116 0.54 -6.12 20.62
C LYS A 116 1.67 -5.16 21.01
N LYS A 117 2.05 -4.24 20.12
CA LYS A 117 2.92 -3.12 20.49
C LYS A 117 2.05 -1.99 21.00
N GLU A 118 2.20 -1.62 22.28
CA GLU A 118 1.42 -0.50 22.84
C GLU A 118 1.87 0.84 22.25
N GLU A 119 0.90 1.68 21.87
CA GLU A 119 1.12 3.10 21.63
C GLU A 119 1.47 3.80 22.95
N ILE A 120 2.33 4.83 22.88
CA ILE A 120 2.84 5.56 24.05
C ILE A 120 1.68 6.06 24.91
N SER A 121 1.78 5.87 26.23
CA SER A 121 0.79 6.27 27.23
C SER A 121 0.51 7.78 27.25
N ASP A 122 1.45 8.61 26.82
CA ASP A 122 1.33 10.08 26.76
C ASP A 122 0.31 10.55 25.70
N LEU A 123 -0.10 9.64 24.81
CA LEU A 123 -1.15 9.85 23.81
C LEU A 123 -2.54 9.48 24.33
N LYS A 124 -2.65 8.95 25.55
CA LYS A 124 -3.94 8.81 26.26
C LYS A 124 -4.41 10.16 26.79
N ILE A 125 -4.42 11.18 25.94
CA ILE A 125 -5.25 12.35 26.18
C ILE A 125 -6.68 11.83 26.22
N LEU A 126 -7.33 11.99 27.37
CA LEU A 126 -8.73 11.64 27.60
C LEU A 126 -9.58 12.25 26.46
N GLY A 127 -10.06 11.40 25.54
CA GLY A 127 -11.03 11.79 24.52
C GLY A 127 -10.59 11.77 23.05
N HIS A 128 -9.36 11.41 22.68
CA HIS A 128 -9.00 11.28 21.26
C HIS A 128 -9.49 9.93 20.68
N ASN A 129 -10.74 9.90 20.18
CA ASN A 129 -11.37 8.74 19.51
C ASN A 129 -10.58 8.23 18.29
N LEU A 130 -9.67 9.03 17.74
CA LEU A 130 -8.94 8.77 16.50
C LEU A 130 -7.69 7.89 16.69
N ALA A 131 -7.01 7.97 17.84
CA ALA A 131 -5.89 7.08 18.17
C ALA A 131 -6.33 5.62 18.33
N GLN A 132 -7.61 5.38 18.61
CA GLN A 132 -8.19 4.05 18.84
C GLN A 132 -8.30 3.19 17.57
N LYS A 133 -7.98 3.72 16.38
CA LYS A 133 -8.09 3.02 15.08
C LYS A 133 -6.74 2.64 14.46
N ARG A 134 -5.65 2.82 15.21
CA ARG A 134 -4.29 2.42 14.83
C ARG A 134 -3.92 1.13 15.53
N TYR A 135 -3.40 0.19 14.76
CA TYR A 135 -3.06 -1.14 15.23
C TYR A 135 -1.62 -1.45 14.88
N THR A 136 -0.82 -1.87 15.88
CA THR A 136 0.55 -2.32 15.68
C THR A 136 0.80 -3.64 16.39
N TYR A 137 1.33 -4.60 15.63
CA TYR A 137 1.65 -5.94 16.09
C TYR A 137 3.08 -6.31 15.72
N GLY A 138 3.73 -7.16 16.52
CA GLY A 138 5.05 -7.72 16.25
C GLY A 138 5.03 -9.24 16.32
N ILE A 139 5.74 -9.88 15.40
CA ILE A 139 5.98 -11.33 15.35
C ILE A 139 7.48 -11.54 15.34
N ASP A 140 8.02 -12.11 16.41
CA ASP A 140 9.45 -12.37 16.55
C ASP A 140 9.83 -13.71 15.89
N ILE A 141 10.95 -13.73 15.16
CA ILE A 141 11.54 -14.95 14.62
C ILE A 141 12.45 -15.57 15.69
N ASP A 142 12.44 -16.90 15.80
CA ASP A 142 13.33 -17.61 16.71
C ASP A 142 14.81 -17.40 16.28
N PRO A 143 15.72 -16.97 17.17
CA PRO A 143 17.13 -16.76 16.83
C PRO A 143 17.87 -18.01 16.34
N ASN A 144 17.34 -19.21 16.55
CA ASN A 144 17.91 -20.46 16.05
C ASN A 144 17.36 -20.85 14.66
N SER A 145 16.36 -20.11 14.15
CA SER A 145 15.83 -20.30 12.81
C SER A 145 16.78 -19.69 11.77
N TYR A 146 16.96 -20.36 10.62
CA TYR A 146 17.69 -19.79 9.46
C TYR A 146 17.09 -18.46 9.00
N LEU A 147 15.79 -18.23 9.26
CA LEU A 147 15.12 -17.01 8.89
C LEU A 147 15.67 -15.81 9.69
N SER A 148 16.19 -16.02 10.89
CA SER A 148 16.67 -14.95 11.79
C SER A 148 17.91 -14.21 11.25
N ASP A 149 18.72 -14.87 10.43
CA ASP A 149 19.87 -14.25 9.73
C ASP A 149 19.42 -13.18 8.72
N PHE A 150 18.16 -13.28 8.30
CA PHE A 150 17.53 -12.41 7.33
C PHE A 150 16.51 -11.48 8.00
N VAL A 151 15.44 -12.02 8.58
CA VAL A 151 14.36 -11.30 9.26
C VAL A 151 14.28 -11.75 10.71
N GLU A 152 14.39 -10.81 11.64
CA GLU A 152 14.28 -11.08 13.07
C GLU A 152 12.90 -10.80 13.64
N GLN A 153 12.18 -9.86 13.02
CA GLN A 153 10.83 -9.53 13.42
C GLN A 153 10.04 -9.04 12.21
N ILE A 154 8.78 -9.47 12.13
CA ILE A 154 7.77 -8.94 11.22
C ILE A 154 6.85 -8.04 12.05
N GLN A 155 6.84 -6.74 11.76
CA GLN A 155 5.91 -5.80 12.37
C GLN A 155 4.79 -5.45 11.39
N ILE A 156 3.55 -5.42 11.88
CA ILE A 156 2.36 -5.10 11.08
C ILE A 156 1.75 -3.85 11.70
N SER A 157 1.61 -2.79 10.91
CA SER A 157 0.99 -1.53 11.35
C SER A 157 -0.11 -1.14 10.39
N TYR A 158 -1.34 -0.90 10.84
CA TYR A 158 -2.43 -0.45 9.96
C TYR A 158 -3.45 0.44 10.66
N TYR A 159 -4.12 1.25 9.85
CA TYR A 159 -5.12 2.22 10.23
C TYR A 159 -6.43 1.96 9.49
N LEU A 160 -7.54 2.07 10.22
CA LEU A 160 -8.90 2.04 9.66
C LEU A 160 -9.33 3.45 9.24
N ASP A 161 -9.21 3.75 7.95
CA ASP A 161 -9.56 5.04 7.37
C ASP A 161 -11.08 5.13 7.15
N LYS A 162 -11.74 5.81 8.09
CA LYS A 162 -13.20 6.03 8.05
C LYS A 162 -13.64 6.93 6.90
N GLN A 163 -12.84 7.93 6.53
CA GLN A 163 -13.22 8.88 5.49
C GLN A 163 -13.23 8.19 4.13
N ASN A 164 -12.18 7.41 3.83
CA ASN A 164 -12.06 6.71 2.55
C ASN A 164 -12.67 5.29 2.58
N LYS A 165 -13.19 4.84 3.74
CA LYS A 165 -13.67 3.46 3.96
C LYS A 165 -12.67 2.42 3.47
N MET A 166 -11.41 2.60 3.86
CA MET A 166 -10.27 1.79 3.43
C MET A 166 -9.44 1.40 4.65
N ILE A 167 -8.69 0.31 4.53
CA ILE A 167 -7.66 -0.03 5.52
C ILE A 167 -6.32 0.16 4.85
N SER A 168 -5.38 0.78 5.56
CA SER A 168 -4.05 1.03 5.00
C SER A 168 -3.00 0.84 6.06
N GLY A 169 -1.88 0.26 5.65
CA GLY A 169 -0.85 -0.16 6.58
C GLY A 169 0.46 -0.48 5.90
N SER A 170 1.34 -1.08 6.68
CA SER A 170 2.63 -1.56 6.22
C SER A 170 3.08 -2.77 7.03
N PHE A 171 3.71 -3.71 6.34
CA PHE A 171 4.56 -4.73 6.96
C PHE A 171 5.99 -4.21 7.02
N ALA A 172 6.61 -4.22 8.19
CA ALA A 172 8.03 -3.92 8.36
C ALA A 172 8.79 -5.24 8.60
N LEU A 173 9.64 -5.61 7.64
CA LEU A 173 10.62 -6.67 7.83
C LEU A 173 11.86 -6.08 8.50
N ASN A 174 12.03 -6.36 9.80
CA ASN A 174 13.20 -5.92 10.54
C ASN A 174 14.36 -6.90 10.25
N TRP A 175 15.32 -6.42 9.47
CA TRP A 175 16.54 -7.12 9.10
C TRP A 175 17.65 -6.85 10.10
N GLY A 176 18.25 -7.92 10.61
CA GLY A 176 19.54 -7.87 11.30
C GLY A 176 19.64 -6.85 12.44
N ASN A 177 18.69 -6.81 13.39
CA ASN A 177 18.92 -6.09 14.66
C ASN A 177 20.05 -6.73 15.50
N ASN A 178 20.56 -7.90 15.12
CA ASN A 178 21.83 -8.47 15.57
C ASN A 178 23.02 -8.01 14.71
N ALA A 179 23.06 -6.74 14.30
CA ALA A 179 24.37 -6.10 14.13
C ALA A 179 25.09 -6.23 15.48
N LYS A 180 26.07 -7.14 15.54
CA LYS A 180 26.85 -7.43 16.74
C LYS A 180 27.25 -6.10 17.36
N LYS A 181 27.11 -5.97 18.69
CA LYS A 181 27.59 -4.80 19.42
C LYS A 181 28.99 -4.47 18.92
N ASN A 182 29.18 -3.24 18.42
CA ASN A 182 30.43 -2.73 17.88
C ASN A 182 30.81 -3.34 16.50
N ALA A 183 29.86 -3.42 15.57
CA ALA A 183 30.09 -3.84 14.19
C ALA A 183 31.10 -2.92 13.46
N THR A 184 31.95 -3.51 12.64
CA THR A 184 32.94 -2.78 11.84
C THR A 184 32.27 -2.06 10.67
N PHE A 185 32.92 -1.01 10.14
CA PHE A 185 32.46 -0.29 8.94
C PHE A 185 32.21 -1.25 7.77
N ASN A 186 33.13 -2.18 7.51
CA ASN A 186 33.01 -3.15 6.42
C ASN A 186 31.81 -4.09 6.60
N GLU A 187 31.53 -4.57 7.82
CA GLU A 187 30.36 -5.41 8.09
C GLU A 187 29.05 -4.65 7.84
N ILE A 188 29.00 -3.38 8.23
CA ILE A 188 27.84 -2.49 8.04
C ILE A 188 27.62 -2.22 6.56
N THR A 189 28.67 -1.79 5.83
CA THR A 189 28.62 -1.54 4.39
C THR A 189 28.16 -2.80 3.63
N ARG A 190 28.70 -3.98 4.00
CA ARG A 190 28.30 -5.26 3.43
C ARG A 190 26.81 -5.54 3.64
N LYS A 191 26.29 -5.32 4.85
CA LYS A 191 24.87 -5.56 5.18
C LYS A 191 23.93 -4.60 4.46
N ILE A 192 24.31 -3.33 4.33
CA ILE A 192 23.54 -2.35 3.54
C ILE A 192 23.54 -2.74 2.06
N PHE A 193 24.69 -3.16 1.51
CA PHE A 193 24.79 -3.63 0.13
C PHE A 193 23.92 -4.88 -0.11
N GLU A 194 24.00 -5.87 0.78
CA GLU A 194 23.18 -7.09 0.73
C GLU A 194 21.68 -6.75 0.71
N ASN A 195 21.27 -5.72 1.46
CA ASN A 195 19.88 -5.22 1.44
C ASN A 195 19.47 -4.63 0.09
N PHE A 196 20.28 -3.74 -0.47
CA PHE A 196 20.03 -3.22 -1.81
C PHE A 196 20.00 -4.33 -2.87
N MET A 197 20.92 -5.29 -2.79
CA MET A 197 21.01 -6.40 -3.72
C MET A 197 19.75 -7.28 -3.70
N CYS A 198 19.28 -7.69 -2.51
CA CYS A 198 18.06 -8.49 -2.39
C CYS A 198 16.82 -7.72 -2.85
N ARG A 199 16.71 -6.43 -2.50
CA ARG A 199 15.59 -5.58 -2.92
C ARG A 199 15.57 -5.39 -4.43
N PHE A 200 16.72 -5.08 -5.04
CA PHE A 200 16.87 -4.93 -6.48
C PHE A 200 16.47 -6.21 -7.22
N PHE A 201 16.95 -7.38 -6.76
CA PHE A 201 16.59 -8.65 -7.37
C PHE A 201 15.08 -8.92 -7.25
N PHE A 202 14.52 -8.77 -6.04
CA PHE A 202 13.12 -9.06 -5.79
C PHE A 202 12.20 -8.14 -6.60
N GLU A 203 12.43 -6.83 -6.59
CA GLU A 203 11.55 -5.88 -7.27
C GLU A 203 11.61 -6.01 -8.80
N ASN A 204 12.77 -6.38 -9.37
CA ASN A 204 12.93 -6.60 -10.81
C ASN A 204 12.34 -7.92 -11.31
N GLU A 205 12.52 -9.01 -10.56
CA GLU A 205 12.01 -10.33 -10.96
C GLU A 205 10.51 -10.48 -10.65
N VAL A 206 10.09 -10.01 -9.46
CA VAL A 206 8.71 -10.18 -9.02
C VAL A 206 7.80 -9.13 -9.65
N LYS A 207 8.22 -7.88 -9.80
CA LYS A 207 7.42 -6.75 -10.29
C LYS A 207 6.16 -6.44 -9.47
N LYS A 208 5.31 -7.40 -9.10
CA LYS A 208 4.15 -7.24 -8.21
C LYS A 208 4.12 -8.37 -7.18
N ASN A 209 4.22 -8.03 -5.91
CA ASN A 209 4.21 -9.02 -4.84
C ASN A 209 2.78 -9.49 -4.55
N SER A 210 2.39 -10.65 -5.10
CA SER A 210 1.09 -11.28 -4.86
C SER A 210 1.24 -12.80 -4.82
N ILE A 211 0.29 -13.51 -4.19
CA ILE A 211 0.32 -14.98 -4.15
C ILE A 211 0.37 -15.57 -5.56
N PHE A 212 -0.46 -15.05 -6.47
CA PHE A 212 -0.53 -15.52 -7.85
C PHE A 212 0.81 -15.35 -8.57
N ASN A 213 1.43 -14.17 -8.47
CA ASN A 213 2.68 -13.90 -9.15
C ASN A 213 3.85 -14.71 -8.56
N ILE A 214 3.91 -14.88 -7.23
CA ILE A 214 4.88 -15.78 -6.60
C ILE A 214 4.71 -17.21 -7.13
N LEU A 215 3.48 -17.71 -7.27
CA LEU A 215 3.24 -19.04 -7.82
C LEU A 215 3.70 -19.17 -9.28
N GLN A 216 3.43 -18.16 -10.11
CA GLN A 216 3.86 -18.11 -11.50
C GLN A 216 5.39 -18.17 -11.65
N LEU A 217 6.12 -17.43 -10.82
CA LEU A 217 7.59 -17.41 -10.82
C LEU A 217 8.23 -18.76 -10.49
N PHE A 218 7.49 -19.66 -9.85
CA PHE A 218 7.94 -21.00 -9.46
C PHE A 218 7.14 -22.12 -10.13
N GLU A 219 6.47 -21.85 -11.26
CA GLU A 219 5.78 -22.90 -12.05
C GLU A 219 6.72 -23.99 -12.55
N ASP A 220 7.97 -23.64 -12.87
CA ASP A 220 8.98 -24.55 -13.38
C ASP A 220 9.80 -25.24 -12.28
N LEU A 221 9.42 -25.06 -11.00
CA LEU A 221 10.15 -25.59 -9.85
C LEU A 221 10.24 -27.11 -9.90
N LYS A 222 11.47 -27.62 -9.92
CA LYS A 222 11.82 -29.03 -9.78
C LYS A 222 12.52 -29.26 -8.46
N VAL A 223 12.07 -30.27 -7.74
CA VAL A 223 12.69 -30.72 -6.49
C VAL A 223 13.64 -31.87 -6.81
N LYS A 224 14.93 -31.71 -6.49
CA LYS A 224 15.92 -32.79 -6.65
C LYS A 224 16.47 -33.21 -5.30
N ILE A 225 16.59 -34.53 -5.11
CA ILE A 225 17.27 -35.13 -3.96
C ILE A 225 18.63 -35.59 -4.44
N LYS A 226 19.71 -34.98 -3.93
CA LYS A 226 21.10 -35.39 -4.19
C LYS A 226 21.78 -35.65 -2.86
N ASN A 227 22.35 -36.84 -2.67
CA ASN A 227 23.08 -37.22 -1.44
C ASN A 227 22.26 -36.98 -0.15
N ASN A 228 20.98 -37.36 -0.15
CA ASN A 228 20.02 -37.10 0.94
C ASN A 228 19.80 -35.62 1.29
N LYS A 229 20.28 -34.68 0.46
CA LYS A 229 19.97 -33.25 0.57
C LYS A 229 18.95 -32.85 -0.49
N LEU A 230 17.99 -32.05 -0.08
CA LEU A 230 16.98 -31.52 -0.96
C LEU A 230 17.48 -30.21 -1.59
N SER A 231 17.29 -30.08 -2.89
CA SER A 231 17.70 -28.93 -3.68
C SER A 231 16.57 -28.47 -4.59
N LEU A 232 16.55 -27.16 -4.84
CA LEU A 232 15.55 -26.49 -5.68
C LEU A 232 16.18 -26.14 -7.03
N GLU A 233 15.49 -26.47 -8.11
CA GLU A 233 15.83 -25.99 -9.45
C GLU A 233 14.64 -25.24 -10.04
N SER A 234 14.84 -23.95 -10.32
CA SER A 234 13.92 -23.13 -11.11
C SER A 234 14.73 -22.11 -11.91
N LYS A 235 14.14 -21.55 -12.96
CA LYS A 235 14.72 -20.42 -13.71
C LYS A 235 15.07 -19.27 -12.76
N LEU A 236 14.15 -18.93 -11.85
CA LEU A 236 14.38 -17.84 -10.88
C LEU A 236 15.56 -18.14 -9.94
N LYS A 237 15.68 -19.39 -9.46
CA LYS A 237 16.80 -19.79 -8.61
C LYS A 237 18.13 -19.75 -9.37
N SER A 238 18.14 -20.14 -10.64
CA SER A 238 19.29 -20.01 -11.52
C SER A 238 19.68 -18.54 -11.74
N ASN A 239 18.70 -17.68 -12.01
CA ASN A 239 18.90 -16.23 -12.14
C ASN A 239 19.50 -15.64 -10.87
N TRP A 240 18.98 -16.01 -9.69
CA TRP A 240 19.53 -15.60 -8.41
C TRP A 240 20.98 -16.03 -8.23
N ASN A 241 21.27 -17.30 -8.46
CA ASN A 241 22.63 -17.83 -8.30
C ASN A 241 23.62 -17.13 -9.25
N ASN A 242 23.21 -16.87 -10.50
CA ASN A 242 24.02 -16.10 -11.45
C ASN A 242 24.20 -14.65 -11.02
N TYR A 243 23.15 -14.03 -10.49
CA TYR A 243 23.16 -12.64 -10.04
C TYR A 243 24.08 -12.45 -8.82
N ILE A 244 23.92 -13.27 -7.78
CA ILE A 244 24.72 -13.16 -6.55
C ILE A 244 26.21 -13.46 -6.82
N GLN A 245 26.52 -14.46 -7.66
CA GLN A 245 27.89 -14.78 -8.04
C GLN A 245 28.58 -13.67 -8.84
N ARG A 246 27.83 -12.80 -9.52
CA ARG A 246 28.39 -11.66 -10.27
C ARG A 246 28.49 -10.39 -9.43
N LYS A 247 27.51 -10.16 -8.55
CA LYS A 247 27.38 -8.87 -7.83
C LYS A 247 27.99 -8.90 -6.43
N TYR A 248 28.07 -10.06 -5.78
CA TYR A 248 28.53 -10.22 -4.40
C TYR A 248 29.90 -10.93 -4.34
N ILE A 249 30.89 -10.29 -4.97
CA ILE A 249 32.28 -10.74 -5.08
C ILE A 249 33.23 -9.79 -4.36
N ASP A 250 34.33 -10.33 -3.87
CA ASP A 250 35.43 -9.56 -3.29
C ASP A 250 36.39 -9.02 -4.37
N ALA A 251 37.45 -8.31 -3.94
CA ALA A 251 38.46 -7.74 -4.83
C ALA A 251 39.21 -8.77 -5.69
N SER A 252 39.25 -10.04 -5.27
CA SER A 252 39.85 -11.15 -6.02
C SER A 252 38.90 -11.77 -7.04
N GLY A 253 37.65 -11.32 -7.08
CA GLY A 253 36.58 -11.92 -7.89
C GLY A 253 35.98 -13.18 -7.26
N THR A 254 36.27 -13.45 -5.98
CA THR A 254 35.76 -14.62 -5.27
C THR A 254 34.40 -14.28 -4.63
N PRO A 255 33.39 -15.18 -4.68
CA PRO A 255 32.12 -14.96 -3.98
C PRO A 255 32.32 -14.75 -2.47
N ILE A 256 31.69 -13.70 -1.93
CA ILE A 256 31.82 -13.34 -0.50
C ILE A 256 31.09 -14.34 0.41
N SER A 257 30.09 -15.04 -0.12
CA SER A 257 29.27 -16.02 0.61
C SER A 257 29.41 -17.43 0.03
N SER A 258 29.28 -18.42 0.90
CA SER A 258 29.23 -19.83 0.52
C SER A 258 27.92 -20.16 -0.22
N PRO A 259 27.88 -21.22 -1.04
CA PRO A 259 26.66 -21.65 -1.73
C PRO A 259 25.47 -21.89 -0.79
N ILE A 260 25.72 -22.39 0.42
CA ILE A 260 24.68 -22.65 1.43
C ILE A 260 24.07 -21.34 1.95
N GLU A 261 24.90 -20.33 2.21
CA GLU A 261 24.42 -18.99 2.62
C GLU A 261 23.63 -18.32 1.50
N GLN A 262 24.04 -18.49 0.24
CA GLN A 262 23.31 -17.98 -0.93
C GLN A 262 21.94 -18.66 -1.09
N ASP A 263 21.85 -19.96 -0.80
CA ASP A 263 20.60 -20.72 -0.80
C ASP A 263 19.68 -20.28 0.34
N ASN A 264 20.20 -20.17 1.56
CA ASN A 264 19.43 -19.70 2.71
C ASN A 264 18.95 -18.27 2.52
N LEU A 265 19.76 -17.38 1.92
CA LEU A 265 19.37 -16.00 1.63
C LEU A 265 18.20 -15.94 0.63
N PHE A 266 18.27 -16.72 -0.46
CA PHE A 266 17.18 -16.85 -1.42
C PHE A 266 15.90 -17.36 -0.76
N ASN A 267 15.98 -18.47 -0.02
CA ASN A 267 14.81 -19.07 0.61
C ASN A 267 14.22 -18.12 1.66
N SER A 268 15.06 -17.46 2.48
CA SER A 268 14.61 -16.50 3.49
C SER A 268 13.91 -15.30 2.87
N LEU A 269 14.44 -14.78 1.74
CA LEU A 269 13.79 -13.72 0.96
C LEU A 269 12.37 -14.13 0.56
N PHE A 270 12.21 -15.24 -0.15
CA PHE A 270 10.88 -15.64 -0.64
C PHE A 270 9.94 -16.13 0.47
N ILE A 271 10.44 -16.85 1.47
CA ILE A 271 9.64 -17.29 2.62
C ILE A 271 9.09 -16.08 3.38
N SER A 272 9.91 -15.05 3.65
CA SER A 272 9.45 -13.84 4.32
C SER A 272 8.32 -13.14 3.55
N GLN A 273 8.41 -13.11 2.22
CA GLN A 273 7.40 -12.49 1.35
C GLN A 273 6.12 -13.31 1.35
N ILE A 274 6.22 -14.64 1.27
CA ILE A 274 5.04 -15.51 1.35
C ILE A 274 4.37 -15.41 2.73
N ILE A 275 5.13 -15.29 3.81
CA ILE A 275 4.58 -15.06 5.16
C ILE A 275 3.76 -13.77 5.19
N ILE A 276 4.29 -12.66 4.68
CA ILE A 276 3.55 -11.39 4.59
C ILE A 276 2.28 -11.56 3.76
N LEU A 277 2.36 -12.21 2.60
CA LEU A 277 1.22 -12.43 1.70
C LEU A 277 0.11 -13.26 2.36
N ILE A 278 0.45 -14.35 3.06
CA ILE A 278 -0.52 -15.19 3.78
C ILE A 278 -1.25 -14.36 4.84
N ILE A 279 -0.51 -13.58 5.64
CA ILE A 279 -1.11 -12.74 6.68
C ILE A 279 -1.99 -11.65 6.05
N TYR A 280 -1.52 -11.02 4.96
CA TYR A 280 -2.27 -10.01 4.24
C TYR A 280 -3.59 -10.56 3.66
N GLU A 281 -3.58 -11.73 3.02
CA GLU A 281 -4.79 -12.34 2.45
C GLU A 281 -5.78 -12.81 3.52
N ASP A 282 -5.30 -13.38 4.64
CA ASP A 282 -6.17 -13.74 5.76
C ASP A 282 -6.80 -12.48 6.41
N LEU A 283 -6.03 -11.40 6.59
CA LEU A 283 -6.55 -10.11 7.06
C LEU A 283 -7.56 -9.51 6.08
N LYS A 284 -7.24 -9.51 4.78
CA LYS A 284 -8.13 -9.03 3.71
C LYS A 284 -9.44 -9.81 3.68
N SER A 285 -9.38 -11.13 3.82
CA SER A 285 -10.55 -11.99 3.90
C SER A 285 -11.41 -11.66 5.11
N TYR A 286 -10.79 -11.44 6.27
CA TYR A 286 -11.49 -11.02 7.49
C TYR A 286 -12.19 -9.67 7.30
N PHE A 287 -11.47 -8.65 6.83
CA PHE A 287 -12.00 -7.30 6.67
C PHE A 287 -13.04 -7.17 5.55
N LYS A 288 -13.04 -8.06 4.56
CA LYS A 288 -14.05 -8.13 3.50
C LYS A 288 -15.18 -9.12 3.79
N SER A 289 -15.12 -9.87 4.89
CA SER A 289 -16.16 -10.84 5.23
C SER A 289 -17.51 -10.15 5.37
N LYS A 290 -18.57 -10.76 4.83
CA LYS A 290 -19.95 -10.30 5.04
C LYS A 290 -20.36 -10.41 6.50
N ASP A 291 -19.86 -11.45 7.18
CA ASP A 291 -20.07 -11.74 8.58
C ASP A 291 -18.70 -11.98 9.24
N PRO A 292 -18.03 -10.93 9.77
CA PRO A 292 -16.74 -11.09 10.43
C PRO A 292 -16.85 -11.89 11.74
N SER A 293 -18.01 -11.92 12.38
CA SER A 293 -18.22 -12.62 13.65
C SER A 293 -18.22 -14.13 13.46
N LEU A 294 -18.90 -14.62 12.42
CA LEU A 294 -18.79 -16.00 11.97
C LEU A 294 -17.37 -16.36 11.53
N PHE A 295 -16.65 -15.43 10.90
CA PHE A 295 -15.23 -15.68 10.57
C PHE A 295 -14.42 -15.97 11.83
N LEU A 296 -14.67 -15.27 12.94
CA LEU A 296 -13.95 -15.46 14.20
C LEU A 296 -14.24 -16.78 14.88
N SER A 297 -15.48 -17.28 14.80
CA SER A 297 -15.84 -18.59 15.37
C SER A 297 -15.16 -19.74 14.62
N LEU A 298 -14.92 -19.58 13.31
CA LEU A 298 -14.13 -20.53 12.52
C LEU A 298 -12.64 -20.53 12.88
N LEU A 299 -12.14 -19.49 13.57
CA LEU A 299 -10.74 -19.45 14.02
C LEU A 299 -10.50 -20.23 15.32
N ASP A 300 -11.57 -20.56 16.04
CA ASP A 300 -11.53 -21.35 17.29
C ASP A 300 -11.39 -22.86 17.05
N ASP A 301 -11.45 -23.30 15.79
CA ASP A 301 -11.11 -24.66 15.42
C ASP A 301 -9.64 -24.93 15.75
N GLN A 302 -9.41 -25.89 16.66
CA GLN A 302 -8.08 -26.25 17.14
C GLN A 302 -7.15 -26.61 15.99
N LEU A 303 -6.12 -25.80 15.80
CA LEU A 303 -5.03 -26.08 14.88
C LEU A 303 -4.08 -27.08 15.54
N LYS A 304 -4.44 -28.37 15.52
CA LYS A 304 -3.60 -29.42 16.10
C LYS A 304 -2.28 -29.51 15.34
N ILE A 305 -1.19 -29.21 16.04
CA ILE A 305 0.19 -29.45 15.60
C ILE A 305 0.38 -30.97 15.45
N LYS A 306 0.11 -31.50 14.26
CA LYS A 306 0.41 -32.89 13.93
C LYS A 306 1.67 -32.93 13.06
N ASN A 307 2.65 -33.71 13.51
CA ASN A 307 3.84 -34.10 12.76
C ASN A 307 4.87 -32.99 12.45
N LEU A 308 5.37 -32.29 13.49
CA LEU A 308 6.60 -31.50 13.35
C LEU A 308 7.79 -32.40 13.01
N ARG A 309 8.63 -31.95 12.07
CA ARG A 309 9.81 -32.68 11.55
C ARG A 309 10.95 -32.69 12.56
N GLN A 310 11.95 -33.57 12.39
CA GLN A 310 13.10 -33.64 13.31
C GLN A 310 14.17 -32.56 13.06
N THR A 311 14.33 -32.09 11.82
CA THR A 311 15.38 -31.14 11.42
C THR A 311 14.80 -29.98 10.60
N VAL A 312 15.41 -28.79 10.73
CA VAL A 312 15.07 -27.58 9.96
C VAL A 312 15.84 -27.60 8.64
N ASP A 313 15.15 -27.30 7.52
CA ASP A 313 15.74 -27.19 6.18
C ASP A 313 15.00 -26.11 5.39
N SER A 314 15.74 -25.09 4.92
CA SER A 314 15.15 -23.91 4.27
C SER A 314 14.53 -24.23 2.91
N ASN A 315 15.08 -25.19 2.16
CA ASN A 315 14.53 -25.60 0.87
C ASN A 315 13.21 -26.35 1.04
N GLN A 316 13.14 -27.27 2.01
CA GLN A 316 11.92 -28.03 2.30
C GLN A 316 10.82 -27.13 2.86
N ASP A 317 11.18 -26.19 3.73
CA ASP A 317 10.26 -25.19 4.28
C ASP A 317 9.68 -24.31 3.17
N PHE A 318 10.51 -23.86 2.24
CA PHE A 318 10.07 -23.12 1.05
C PHE A 318 9.08 -23.94 0.20
N ILE A 319 9.39 -25.21 -0.11
CA ILE A 319 8.49 -26.09 -0.88
C ILE A 319 7.15 -26.27 -0.18
N ASN A 320 7.17 -26.53 1.13
CA ASN A 320 5.96 -26.79 1.89
C ASN A 320 5.06 -25.55 1.91
N LEU A 321 5.67 -24.36 2.05
CA LEU A 321 4.95 -23.11 2.01
C LEU A 321 4.38 -22.81 0.61
N LEU A 322 5.15 -23.05 -0.45
CA LEU A 322 4.67 -22.93 -1.84
C LEU A 322 3.49 -23.88 -2.12
N LYS A 323 3.60 -25.14 -1.69
CA LYS A 323 2.50 -26.12 -1.81
C LYS A 323 1.26 -25.64 -1.06
N PHE A 324 1.44 -25.15 0.16
CA PHE A 324 0.33 -24.63 0.97
C PHE A 324 -0.38 -23.47 0.27
N ILE A 325 0.34 -22.46 -0.23
CA ILE A 325 -0.31 -21.33 -0.89
C ILE A 325 -0.99 -21.75 -2.20
N LYS A 326 -0.38 -22.69 -2.94
CA LYS A 326 -0.97 -23.28 -4.16
C LYS A 326 -2.28 -23.99 -3.85
N THR A 327 -2.37 -24.74 -2.76
CA THR A 327 -3.58 -25.48 -2.40
C THR A 327 -4.65 -24.58 -1.77
N LYS A 328 -4.26 -23.61 -0.93
CA LYS A 328 -5.21 -22.81 -0.13
C LYS A 328 -5.78 -21.61 -0.88
N TYR A 329 -4.99 -20.95 -1.71
CA TYR A 329 -5.37 -19.67 -2.32
C TYR A 329 -5.56 -19.74 -3.84
N VAL A 330 -5.22 -20.86 -4.48
CA VAL A 330 -5.61 -21.13 -5.88
C VAL A 330 -6.90 -21.93 -5.85
N TYR A 331 -8.00 -21.24 -5.56
CA TYR A 331 -9.26 -21.65 -6.16
C TYR A 331 -9.23 -21.08 -7.57
N PHE A 332 -9.46 -21.90 -8.59
CA PHE A 332 -9.78 -21.36 -9.90
C PHE A 332 -10.91 -20.37 -9.67
N THR A 333 -10.63 -19.07 -9.80
CA THR A 333 -11.69 -18.12 -10.07
C THR A 333 -12.42 -18.74 -11.24
N GLU A 334 -13.70 -19.09 -11.09
CA GLU A 334 -14.53 -19.44 -12.23
C GLU A 334 -14.44 -18.25 -13.17
N ILE A 335 -13.55 -18.36 -14.15
CA ILE A 335 -13.57 -17.52 -15.31
C ILE A 335 -14.93 -17.80 -15.89
N ASN A 336 -15.81 -16.79 -15.86
CA ASN A 336 -17.14 -16.91 -16.42
C ASN A 336 -16.93 -17.15 -17.92
N VAL A 337 -16.92 -18.41 -18.35
CA VAL A 337 -16.56 -18.82 -19.72
C VAL A 337 -17.55 -18.22 -20.72
N GLU A 338 -18.74 -17.83 -20.24
CA GLU A 338 -19.76 -17.10 -20.99
C GLU A 338 -19.32 -15.69 -21.43
N ASP A 339 -18.31 -15.09 -20.78
CA ASP A 339 -17.76 -13.76 -21.11
C ASP A 339 -16.47 -13.82 -21.96
N ILE A 340 -16.08 -15.01 -22.45
CA ILE A 340 -14.87 -15.21 -23.27
C ILE A 340 -15.28 -15.79 -24.62
N GLU A 341 -15.49 -14.94 -25.61
CA GLU A 341 -15.77 -15.37 -26.98
C GLU A 341 -14.48 -15.62 -27.79
N THR A 342 -13.37 -14.95 -27.44
CA THR A 342 -12.09 -15.11 -28.16
C THR A 342 -10.86 -15.31 -27.25
N ALA A 343 -9.75 -15.77 -27.83
CA ALA A 343 -8.48 -15.93 -27.13
C ALA A 343 -7.88 -14.58 -26.64
N ASP A 344 -8.21 -13.48 -27.33
CA ASP A 344 -7.83 -12.13 -26.92
C ASP A 344 -8.65 -11.66 -25.71
N ASP A 345 -9.92 -12.06 -25.58
CA ASP A 345 -10.75 -11.79 -24.39
C ASP A 345 -10.33 -12.63 -23.19
N ALA A 346 -9.84 -13.86 -23.43
CA ALA A 346 -9.22 -14.66 -22.39
C ALA A 346 -7.92 -14.01 -21.89
N ILE A 347 -7.10 -13.53 -22.81
CA ILE A 347 -5.89 -12.77 -22.47
C ILE A 347 -6.27 -11.46 -21.79
N GLU A 348 -7.27 -10.72 -22.26
CA GLU A 348 -7.73 -9.46 -21.68
C GLU A 348 -8.36 -9.68 -20.29
N ALA A 349 -9.14 -10.72 -20.07
CA ALA A 349 -9.69 -11.09 -18.76
C ALA A 349 -8.59 -11.51 -17.79
N ILE A 350 -7.63 -12.34 -18.21
CA ILE A 350 -6.45 -12.73 -17.41
C ILE A 350 -5.57 -11.51 -17.11
N THR A 351 -5.36 -10.65 -18.10
CA THR A 351 -4.57 -9.42 -17.99
C THR A 351 -5.31 -8.37 -17.16
N ASN A 352 -6.64 -8.31 -17.21
CA ASN A 352 -7.46 -7.43 -16.40
C ASN A 352 -7.53 -7.91 -14.96
N VAL A 353 -7.63 -9.21 -14.66
CA VAL A 353 -7.49 -9.73 -13.29
C VAL A 353 -6.09 -9.42 -12.73
N ALA A 354 -5.04 -9.52 -13.55
CA ALA A 354 -3.67 -9.14 -13.16
C ALA A 354 -3.49 -7.62 -12.94
N ASN A 355 -4.15 -6.80 -13.77
CA ASN A 355 -4.01 -5.34 -13.78
C ASN A 355 -4.99 -4.60 -12.85
N TYR A 356 -6.18 -5.14 -12.58
CA TYR A 356 -7.26 -4.37 -11.93
C TYR A 356 -7.45 -4.66 -10.45
N ASP A 357 -7.06 -5.81 -9.91
CA ASP A 357 -7.55 -6.14 -8.56
C ASP A 357 -6.77 -5.57 -7.39
N GLU A 358 -5.49 -5.16 -7.54
CA GLU A 358 -4.74 -4.53 -6.45
C GLU A 358 -3.64 -3.61 -6.99
N ASP A 359 -3.95 -2.31 -7.12
CA ASP A 359 -2.97 -1.24 -7.34
C ASP A 359 -1.88 -1.32 -6.26
N HIS A 360 -0.60 -1.41 -6.60
CA HIS A 360 0.57 -1.09 -5.75
C HIS A 360 0.72 -1.68 -4.32
N SER A 361 -0.23 -2.44 -3.75
CA SER A 361 -0.11 -3.10 -2.45
C SER A 361 1.06 -4.08 -2.46
N LEU A 362 1.92 -3.99 -1.43
CA LEU A 362 3.12 -4.80 -1.23
C LEU A 362 4.14 -4.76 -2.38
N TRP A 363 3.94 -3.90 -3.39
CA TRP A 363 4.74 -3.88 -4.61
C TRP A 363 6.17 -3.45 -4.32
N THR A 364 6.37 -2.23 -3.82
CA THR A 364 7.72 -1.68 -3.59
C THR A 364 8.05 -1.61 -2.12
N SER A 365 9.30 -1.90 -1.80
CA SER A 365 9.81 -1.80 -0.44
C SER A 365 10.42 -0.43 -0.19
N ILE A 366 10.06 0.20 0.94
CA ILE A 366 10.66 1.45 1.40
C ILE A 366 11.71 1.09 2.47
N PRO A 367 13.01 1.31 2.23
CA PRO A 367 14.05 0.95 3.17
C PRO A 367 14.14 1.98 4.29
N SER A 368 14.51 1.51 5.47
CA SER A 368 14.68 2.31 6.66
C SER A 368 15.93 1.86 7.39
N TYR A 369 16.67 2.83 7.88
CA TYR A 369 17.96 2.64 8.50
C TYR A 369 17.98 3.31 9.86
N GLU A 370 18.50 2.62 10.87
CA GLU A 370 18.74 3.18 12.20
C GLU A 370 20.17 2.89 12.62
N ILE A 371 20.98 3.94 12.78
CA ILE A 371 22.35 3.86 13.28
C ILE A 371 22.35 4.30 14.74
N ILE A 372 22.75 3.39 15.62
CA ILE A 372 23.02 3.67 17.02
C ILE A 372 24.51 3.90 17.18
N ARG A 373 24.88 5.12 17.57
CA ARG A 373 26.26 5.57 17.71
C ARG A 373 26.84 5.15 19.04
N GLN A 374 28.10 4.73 19.06
CA GLN A 374 28.87 4.54 20.29
C GLN A 374 29.43 5.89 20.78
N THR A 375 28.55 6.88 20.93
CA THR A 375 28.88 8.20 21.47
C THR A 375 27.75 8.73 22.34
N GLU A 376 28.11 9.59 23.30
CA GLU A 376 27.20 10.32 24.18
C GLU A 376 27.13 11.82 23.78
N THR A 377 27.90 12.23 22.77
CA THR A 377 27.93 13.62 22.30
C THR A 377 26.56 14.04 21.74
N PRO A 378 26.01 15.20 22.15
CA PRO A 378 24.76 15.71 21.60
C PRO A 378 24.87 16.13 20.14
N PHE A 379 23.73 16.23 19.45
CA PHE A 379 23.67 16.76 18.08
C PHE A 379 23.49 18.29 17.99
N PHE A 380 23.51 19.03 19.12
CA PHE A 380 23.32 20.49 19.17
C PHE A 380 24.60 21.30 19.42
N ASP A 381 25.75 20.65 19.63
CA ASP A 381 26.99 21.39 19.82
C ASP A 381 27.49 21.89 18.45
N ASP A 382 27.32 23.18 18.16
CA ASP A 382 27.71 23.81 16.89
C ASP A 382 29.24 23.69 16.61
N SER A 383 30.05 23.38 17.63
CA SER A 383 31.48 23.08 17.51
C SER A 383 31.80 21.60 17.25
N ASP A 384 30.84 20.70 17.46
CA ASP A 384 31.01 19.25 17.32
C ASP A 384 29.98 18.73 16.32
N ASP A 385 30.12 19.19 15.08
CA ASP A 385 29.27 18.77 14.00
C ASP A 385 29.67 17.36 13.57
N PHE A 386 29.22 16.39 14.36
CA PHE A 386 29.51 14.97 14.21
C PHE A 386 29.21 14.46 12.80
N PHE A 387 28.21 15.05 12.12
CA PHE A 387 27.93 14.78 10.72
C PHE A 387 29.15 15.15 9.86
N GLN A 388 29.77 16.32 10.10
CA GLN A 388 30.81 16.94 9.28
C GLN A 388 32.21 16.29 9.39
N SER A 389 32.56 15.65 10.51
CA SER A 389 33.94 15.21 10.74
C SER A 389 34.21 13.73 10.43
N ASN A 390 33.17 12.92 10.18
CA ASN A 390 33.30 11.47 10.04
C ASN A 390 33.09 10.98 8.61
N ARG A 391 34.20 10.76 7.88
CA ARG A 391 34.21 10.18 6.52
C ARG A 391 33.35 8.93 6.38
N HIS A 392 33.46 7.98 7.32
CA HIS A 392 32.69 6.74 7.24
C HIS A 392 31.19 7.00 7.33
N PHE A 393 30.78 7.94 8.19
CA PHE A 393 29.38 8.30 8.28
C PHE A 393 28.88 9.01 7.01
N HIS A 394 29.67 9.91 6.40
CA HIS A 394 29.34 10.50 5.10
C HIS A 394 29.10 9.44 4.01
N LEU A 395 30.00 8.46 3.90
CA LEU A 395 29.88 7.38 2.91
C LEU A 395 28.62 6.54 3.14
N LEU A 396 28.33 6.17 4.40
CA LEU A 396 27.11 5.43 4.74
C LEU A 396 25.84 6.26 4.49
N PHE A 397 25.85 7.55 4.83
CA PHE A 397 24.75 8.46 4.57
C PHE A 397 24.45 8.53 3.07
N LEU A 398 25.49 8.73 2.24
CA LEU A 398 25.34 8.75 0.79
C LEU A 398 24.82 7.40 0.27
N MET A 399 25.37 6.28 0.74
CA MET A 399 24.94 4.94 0.30
C MET A 399 23.47 4.66 0.62
N MET A 400 22.99 5.05 1.81
CA MET A 400 21.62 4.80 2.25
C MET A 400 20.60 5.79 1.66
N MET A 401 20.96 7.07 1.57
CA MET A 401 20.03 8.15 1.18
C MET A 401 20.13 8.57 -0.28
N TYR A 402 21.28 8.33 -0.91
CA TYR A 402 21.58 8.58 -2.33
C TYR A 402 22.18 7.34 -3.04
N PRO A 403 21.52 6.17 -2.97
CA PRO A 403 22.04 4.91 -3.52
C PRO A 403 22.37 4.96 -5.02
N GLN A 404 21.74 5.86 -5.77
CA GLN A 404 22.02 6.08 -7.19
C GLN A 404 23.47 6.50 -7.47
N LEU A 405 24.14 7.16 -6.51
CA LEU A 405 25.56 7.53 -6.64
C LEU A 405 26.48 6.30 -6.71
N PHE A 406 25.99 5.16 -6.24
CA PHE A 406 26.71 3.90 -6.18
C PHE A 406 26.12 2.85 -7.12
N GLY A 407 25.20 3.23 -8.02
CA GLY A 407 24.52 2.29 -8.90
C GLY A 407 23.59 1.30 -8.18
N LEU A 408 23.14 1.62 -6.96
CA LEU A 408 22.32 0.76 -6.10
C LEU A 408 20.81 1.08 -6.14
N GLU A 409 20.38 1.96 -7.05
CA GLU A 409 18.96 2.30 -7.21
C GLU A 409 18.16 1.14 -7.83
N LEU A 410 16.88 1.02 -7.44
CA LEU A 410 15.99 -0.06 -7.88
C LEU A 410 15.69 -0.02 -9.39
N THR A 411 15.67 1.18 -9.96
CA THR A 411 15.37 1.44 -11.38
C THR A 411 16.58 1.32 -12.30
N ASN A 412 17.76 1.02 -11.75
CA ASN A 412 18.98 0.95 -12.54
C ASN A 412 18.92 -0.22 -13.52
N SER A 413 19.39 -0.03 -14.75
CA SER A 413 19.56 -1.11 -15.72
C SER A 413 20.73 -2.03 -15.38
N ASN A 414 21.73 -1.53 -14.62
CA ASN A 414 22.88 -2.33 -14.19
C ASN A 414 23.26 -2.03 -12.73
N PHE A 415 22.83 -2.90 -11.81
CA PHE A 415 23.20 -2.85 -10.40
C PHE A 415 24.72 -3.01 -10.19
N SER A 416 25.35 -2.16 -9.40
CA SER A 416 26.81 -2.23 -9.17
C SER A 416 27.25 -3.46 -8.37
N THR A 417 28.49 -3.91 -8.59
CA THR A 417 29.12 -4.96 -7.77
C THR A 417 29.56 -4.42 -6.42
N TYR A 418 29.70 -5.29 -5.41
CA TYR A 418 30.18 -4.86 -4.09
C TYR A 418 31.56 -4.18 -4.18
N GLN A 419 32.46 -4.73 -4.99
CA GLN A 419 33.79 -4.15 -5.19
C GLN A 419 33.74 -2.78 -5.88
N GLU A 420 32.86 -2.57 -6.86
CA GLU A 420 32.67 -1.26 -7.48
C GLU A 420 32.24 -0.20 -6.46
N VAL A 421 31.34 -0.56 -5.52
CA VAL A 421 30.92 0.33 -4.43
C VAL A 421 32.09 0.68 -3.53
N LEU A 422 32.93 -0.30 -3.16
CA LEU A 422 34.13 -0.05 -2.35
C LEU A 422 35.14 0.86 -3.08
N ASN A 423 35.36 0.63 -4.38
CA ASN A 423 36.23 1.49 -5.18
C ASN A 423 35.69 2.93 -5.25
N LEU A 424 34.37 3.11 -5.32
CA LEU A 424 33.75 4.45 -5.25
C LEU A 424 33.95 5.11 -3.88
N PHE A 425 33.91 4.35 -2.78
CA PHE A 425 34.18 4.87 -1.43
C PHE A 425 35.62 5.40 -1.30
N GLU A 426 36.58 4.73 -1.93
CA GLU A 426 37.98 5.15 -1.96
C GLU A 426 38.16 6.45 -2.74
N ASN A 427 37.45 6.59 -3.87
CA ASN A 427 37.50 7.76 -4.75
C ASN A 427 36.82 9.02 -4.19
N ILE A 428 35.89 8.87 -3.24
CA ILE A 428 35.25 10.02 -2.59
C ILE A 428 36.18 10.57 -1.51
N ASP A 429 36.85 11.67 -1.84
CA ASP A 429 37.68 12.42 -0.89
C ASP A 429 36.83 13.42 -0.09
N THR A 430 36.42 13.03 1.12
CA THR A 430 35.67 13.91 2.02
C THR A 430 36.52 15.02 2.64
N SER A 431 37.83 15.08 2.34
CA SER A 431 38.68 16.22 2.71
C SER A 431 38.67 17.34 1.67
N ASP A 432 38.16 17.06 0.46
CA ASP A 432 37.91 18.09 -0.55
C ASP A 432 36.75 18.99 -0.10
N VAL A 433 37.02 20.30 -0.06
CA VAL A 433 36.07 21.32 0.45
C VAL A 433 34.79 21.39 -0.38
N GLN A 434 34.86 21.17 -1.70
CA GLN A 434 33.69 21.22 -2.57
C GLN A 434 32.83 19.97 -2.40
N ILE A 435 33.46 18.81 -2.29
CA ILE A 435 32.76 17.54 -2.04
C ILE A 435 32.07 17.58 -0.68
N ASP A 436 32.78 18.01 0.36
CA ASP A 436 32.23 18.17 1.71
C ASP A 436 31.03 19.15 1.71
N ALA A 437 31.17 20.30 1.03
CA ALA A 437 30.07 21.25 0.89
C ALA A 437 28.85 20.66 0.14
N ASP A 438 29.04 19.86 -0.91
CA ASP A 438 27.92 19.19 -1.58
C ASP A 438 27.23 18.14 -0.69
N ILE A 439 28.01 17.35 0.05
CA ILE A 439 27.47 16.36 1.00
C ILE A 439 26.63 17.06 2.08
N LYS A 440 27.12 18.17 2.64
CA LYS A 440 26.39 19.01 3.61
C LYS A 440 25.09 19.53 3.03
N ASN A 441 25.12 20.11 1.84
CA ASN A 441 23.93 20.59 1.15
C ASN A 441 22.89 19.47 0.90
N LYS A 442 23.34 18.26 0.60
CA LYS A 442 22.45 17.08 0.47
C LYS A 442 21.85 16.68 1.82
N ALA A 443 22.66 16.66 2.88
CA ALA A 443 22.21 16.36 4.23
C ALA A 443 21.12 17.32 4.71
N ASP A 444 21.34 18.63 4.58
CA ASP A 444 20.40 19.66 5.00
C ASP A 444 19.08 19.58 4.23
N LYS A 445 19.14 19.26 2.93
CA LYS A 445 17.95 19.03 2.11
C LYS A 445 17.11 17.87 2.61
N LEU A 446 17.72 16.78 3.08
CA LEU A 446 17.01 15.61 3.58
C LEU A 446 16.69 15.66 5.08
N LEU A 447 17.33 16.56 5.82
CA LEU A 447 17.16 16.71 7.25
C LEU A 447 15.69 16.95 7.59
N CYS A 448 15.15 16.11 8.47
CA CYS A 448 13.79 16.20 8.97
C CYS A 448 13.80 16.79 10.38
N GLU A 449 14.52 16.16 11.32
CA GLU A 449 14.57 16.58 12.71
C GLU A 449 15.99 16.50 13.27
N ARG A 450 16.34 17.51 14.08
CA ARG A 450 17.55 17.56 14.89
C ARG A 450 17.11 17.74 16.34
N ASN A 451 17.53 16.81 17.19
CA ASN A 451 17.27 16.78 18.63
C ASN A 451 18.60 16.48 19.34
N TYR A 452 18.68 16.69 20.65
CA TYR A 452 19.88 16.49 21.45
C TYR A 452 20.41 15.06 21.31
N ASP A 453 19.53 14.06 21.26
CA ASP A 453 19.88 12.63 21.25
C ASP A 453 19.74 11.94 19.89
N TYR A 454 19.21 12.62 18.86
CA TYR A 454 19.03 12.04 17.53
C TYR A 454 18.99 13.06 16.38
N LEU A 455 19.27 12.55 15.18
CA LEU A 455 19.15 13.23 13.90
C LEU A 455 18.40 12.33 12.91
N THR A 456 17.49 12.89 12.13
CA THR A 456 16.69 12.12 11.17
C THR A 456 16.70 12.72 9.77
N PHE A 457 16.68 11.84 8.77
CA PHE A 457 16.65 12.21 7.36
C PHE A 457 15.55 11.42 6.64
N ILE A 458 14.90 12.05 5.66
CA ILE A 458 13.94 11.38 4.78
C ILE A 458 14.07 11.91 3.36
N ASN A 459 14.06 11.00 2.38
CA ASN A 459 14.12 11.35 0.96
C ASN A 459 12.74 11.28 0.28
N SER A 460 12.69 11.69 -1.00
CA SER A 460 11.47 11.66 -1.81
C SER A 460 10.96 10.25 -2.11
N ALA A 461 11.83 9.24 -2.05
CA ALA A 461 11.44 7.82 -2.11
C ALA A 461 10.93 7.29 -0.75
N LEU A 462 10.71 8.18 0.23
CA LEU A 462 10.26 7.89 1.60
C LEU A 462 11.23 7.03 2.41
N SER A 463 12.42 6.76 1.88
CA SER A 463 13.49 6.11 2.63
C SER A 463 13.95 7.04 3.73
N PHE A 464 14.19 6.50 4.93
CA PHE A 464 14.61 7.32 6.05
C PHE A 464 15.78 6.72 6.82
N LEU A 465 16.58 7.61 7.37
CA LEU A 465 17.71 7.29 8.24
C LEU A 465 17.51 7.99 9.58
N ILE A 466 17.57 7.22 10.66
CA ILE A 466 17.62 7.72 12.03
C ILE A 466 19.02 7.46 12.57
N VAL A 467 19.64 8.49 13.12
CA VAL A 467 20.93 8.39 13.80
C VAL A 467 20.71 8.81 15.23
N LYS A 468 21.06 7.97 16.21
CA LYS A 468 20.82 8.26 17.62
C LYS A 468 21.96 7.80 18.52
N ASN A 469 22.05 8.40 19.71
CA ASN A 469 23.04 8.01 20.72
C ASN A 469 22.67 6.70 21.40
N TYR A 470 23.69 5.90 21.76
CA TYR A 470 23.50 4.65 22.50
C TYR A 470 22.95 4.89 23.91
N ASN A 471 23.50 5.89 24.59
CA ASN A 471 23.03 6.40 25.88
C ASN A 471 22.43 7.78 25.65
N PRO A 472 21.13 7.89 25.33
CA PRO A 472 20.47 9.18 25.37
C PRO A 472 20.42 9.72 26.79
N VAL A 473 20.32 11.04 26.96
CA VAL A 473 20.17 11.65 28.28
C VAL A 473 18.81 11.26 28.84
N THR A 474 18.75 10.18 29.61
CA THR A 474 17.57 9.79 30.38
C THR A 474 17.25 10.87 31.39
N ILE A 475 16.18 11.63 31.14
CA ILE A 475 15.48 12.35 32.21
C ILE A 475 14.96 11.26 33.16
N ASN A 476 15.55 11.19 34.34
CA ASN A 476 15.30 10.21 35.40
C ASN A 476 13.83 9.76 35.48
N ASN A 477 13.59 8.47 35.32
CA ASN A 477 12.45 7.81 35.94
C ASN A 477 12.96 6.57 36.67
N GLU A 478 13.22 6.77 37.96
CA GLU A 478 13.43 5.71 38.93
C GLU A 478 12.21 4.77 38.92
N GLN A 479 12.36 3.55 38.41
CA GLN A 479 11.72 2.36 38.96
C GLN A 479 12.21 1.11 38.23
N ASN A 480 12.85 0.22 39.00
CA ASN A 480 13.25 -1.12 38.59
C ASN A 480 12.02 -1.94 38.18
N GLN A 481 11.69 -1.95 36.89
CA GLN A 481 10.92 -3.01 36.27
C GLN A 481 11.82 -3.71 35.26
N ILE A 482 11.73 -5.04 35.22
CA ILE A 482 12.50 -5.87 34.29
C ILE A 482 12.05 -5.52 32.88
N VAL A 483 12.80 -4.64 32.23
CA VAL A 483 12.52 -4.15 30.88
C VAL A 483 12.78 -5.28 29.90
N SER A 484 11.77 -5.62 29.09
CA SER A 484 11.97 -6.56 27.98
C SER A 484 13.09 -6.04 27.09
N LYS A 485 13.92 -6.92 26.50
CA LYS A 485 15.11 -6.57 25.70
C LYS A 485 14.81 -5.64 24.49
N TYR A 486 13.53 -5.34 24.22
CA TYR A 486 13.02 -4.47 23.16
C TYR A 486 12.57 -3.07 23.62
N GLU A 487 12.55 -2.78 24.92
CA GLU A 487 12.02 -1.51 25.48
C GLU A 487 13.08 -0.51 25.97
N LEU A 488 14.37 -0.83 25.86
CA LEU A 488 15.43 0.18 26.05
C LEU A 488 15.66 0.97 24.75
N ASP A 489 14.65 1.73 24.34
CA ASP A 489 14.84 2.88 23.45
C ASP A 489 14.41 4.14 24.21
N PRO A 490 15.33 4.80 24.95
CA PRO A 490 14.98 5.97 25.73
C PRO A 490 14.67 7.19 24.84
N ASN A 491 14.75 7.07 23.51
CA ASN A 491 14.38 8.08 22.51
C ASN A 491 12.98 7.86 21.89
N LEU A 492 12.01 7.37 22.66
CA LEU A 492 10.57 7.48 22.34
C LEU A 492 10.08 6.78 21.06
N LYS A 493 10.51 5.54 20.75
CA LYS A 493 9.94 4.76 19.63
C LYS A 493 9.91 5.53 18.28
N LEU A 494 10.89 6.40 18.03
CA LEU A 494 10.92 7.36 16.90
C LEU A 494 10.64 6.71 15.53
N VAL A 495 11.14 5.50 15.29
CA VAL A 495 10.88 4.73 14.07
C VAL A 495 9.38 4.57 13.79
N ASN A 496 8.56 4.34 14.82
CA ASN A 496 7.11 4.16 14.64
C ASN A 496 6.43 5.45 14.15
N ASN A 497 6.93 6.62 14.56
CA ASN A 497 6.42 7.91 14.06
C ASN A 497 6.67 8.02 12.55
N TYR A 498 7.84 7.63 12.07
CA TYR A 498 8.16 7.60 10.64
C TYR A 498 7.30 6.57 9.89
N ILE A 499 7.11 5.36 10.44
CA ILE A 499 6.23 4.35 9.85
C ILE A 499 4.80 4.90 9.69
N TRP A 500 4.25 5.53 10.72
CA TRP A 500 2.91 6.12 10.64
C TRP A 500 2.82 7.30 9.66
N ALA A 501 3.83 8.16 9.62
CA ALA A 501 3.92 9.26 8.66
C ALA A 501 3.97 8.74 7.20
N ILE A 502 4.69 7.63 6.96
CA ILE A 502 4.74 6.96 5.66
C ILE A 502 3.40 6.35 5.30
N ILE A 503 2.75 5.61 6.22
CA ILE A 503 1.41 5.04 6.00
C ILE A 503 0.42 6.15 5.62
N PHE A 504 0.41 7.25 6.36
CA PHE A 504 -0.44 8.41 6.06
C PHE A 504 -0.18 9.01 4.68
N SER A 505 1.09 9.25 4.35
CA SER A 505 1.48 9.83 3.06
C SER A 505 1.12 8.90 1.89
N GLN A 506 1.29 7.58 2.07
CA GLN A 506 0.90 6.57 1.09
C GLN A 506 -0.62 6.53 0.87
N ILE A 507 -1.43 6.61 1.93
CA ILE A 507 -2.90 6.70 1.82
C ILE A 507 -3.30 7.86 0.90
N ARG A 508 -2.71 9.04 1.13
CA ARG A 508 -3.04 10.23 0.34
C ARG A 508 -2.55 10.13 -1.10
N MET A 509 -1.37 9.59 -1.33
CA MET A 509 -0.85 9.31 -2.68
C MET A 509 -1.76 8.34 -3.44
N TRP A 510 -2.17 7.24 -2.81
CA TRP A 510 -3.08 6.27 -3.43
C TRP A 510 -4.45 6.85 -3.70
N ARG A 511 -4.99 7.65 -2.78
CA ARG A 511 -6.26 8.33 -3.01
C ARG A 511 -6.19 9.30 -4.18
N LEU A 512 -5.09 10.06 -4.29
CA LEU A 512 -4.83 10.93 -5.43
C LEU A 512 -4.81 10.13 -6.76
N TYR A 513 -4.09 9.01 -6.79
CA TYR A 513 -4.01 8.14 -7.97
C TYR A 513 -5.35 7.49 -8.32
N GLU A 514 -6.13 7.07 -7.31
CA GLU A 514 -7.46 6.51 -7.51
C GLU A 514 -8.41 7.54 -8.12
N ILE A 515 -8.43 8.78 -7.59
CA ILE A 515 -9.23 9.86 -8.18
C ILE A 515 -8.77 10.14 -9.63
N GLN A 516 -7.46 10.12 -9.90
CA GLN A 516 -6.92 10.25 -11.24
C GLN A 516 -7.42 9.15 -12.19
N PHE A 517 -7.40 7.91 -11.74
CA PHE A 517 -7.89 6.78 -12.52
C PHE A 517 -9.40 6.86 -12.77
N LEU A 518 -10.19 7.04 -11.71
CA LEU A 518 -11.65 7.08 -11.77
C LEU A 518 -12.14 8.26 -12.62
N SER A 519 -11.49 9.42 -12.51
CA SER A 519 -11.81 10.57 -13.36
C SER A 519 -11.58 10.29 -14.84
N LYS A 520 -10.49 9.61 -15.21
CA LYS A 520 -10.23 9.20 -16.60
C LYS A 520 -11.33 8.25 -17.11
N LYS A 521 -11.75 7.29 -16.27
CA LYS A 521 -12.81 6.32 -16.60
C LYS A 521 -14.18 6.97 -16.78
N TYR A 522 -14.55 7.90 -15.89
CA TYR A 522 -15.90 8.48 -15.87
C TYR A 522 -16.06 9.80 -16.62
N ARG A 523 -14.97 10.38 -17.15
CA ARG A 523 -14.99 11.66 -17.86
C ARG A 523 -16.02 11.73 -19.00
N GLU A 524 -16.23 10.63 -19.71
CA GLU A 524 -17.14 10.60 -20.87
C GLU A 524 -18.49 9.96 -20.50
N VAL A 525 -18.49 8.97 -19.60
CA VAL A 525 -19.64 8.11 -19.29
C VAL A 525 -20.53 8.68 -18.18
N ALA A 526 -19.94 9.24 -17.12
CA ALA A 526 -20.68 9.74 -15.96
C ALA A 526 -20.09 11.05 -15.41
N PRO A 527 -20.19 12.15 -16.16
CA PRO A 527 -19.43 13.38 -15.85
C PRO A 527 -19.89 14.08 -14.57
N VAL A 528 -21.12 13.80 -14.11
CA VAL A 528 -21.62 14.25 -12.79
C VAL A 528 -20.72 13.74 -11.66
N LYS A 529 -20.09 12.55 -11.81
CA LYS A 529 -19.13 12.01 -10.84
C LYS A 529 -17.83 12.81 -10.77
N LEU A 530 -17.47 13.57 -11.81
CA LEU A 530 -16.29 14.43 -11.79
C LEU A 530 -16.39 15.50 -10.70
N ARG A 531 -17.60 16.00 -10.42
CA ARG A 531 -17.81 16.98 -9.34
C ARG A 531 -17.56 16.38 -7.96
N THR A 532 -17.94 15.12 -7.76
CA THR A 532 -17.61 14.37 -6.55
C THR A 532 -16.09 14.23 -6.41
N TYR A 533 -15.40 13.87 -7.49
CA TYR A 533 -13.94 13.75 -7.49
C TYR A 533 -13.21 15.09 -7.28
N ILE A 534 -13.75 16.19 -7.81
CA ILE A 534 -13.25 17.55 -7.54
C ILE A 534 -13.41 17.88 -6.04
N HIS A 535 -14.56 17.53 -5.45
CA HIS A 535 -14.78 17.74 -4.01
C HIS A 535 -13.81 16.89 -3.17
N GLU A 536 -13.68 15.59 -3.48
CA GLU A 536 -12.73 14.68 -2.82
C GLU A 536 -11.28 15.17 -2.93
N LEU A 537 -10.87 15.67 -4.10
CA LEU A 537 -9.52 16.20 -4.30
C LEU A 537 -9.29 17.49 -3.51
N ASN A 538 -10.31 18.36 -3.39
CA ASN A 538 -10.23 19.53 -2.54
C ASN A 538 -10.12 19.15 -1.06
N LEU A 539 -10.91 18.16 -0.60
CA LEU A 539 -10.77 17.63 0.76
C LEU A 539 -9.36 17.08 0.97
N LEU A 540 -8.84 16.25 0.06
CA LEU A 540 -7.50 15.68 0.15
C LEU A 540 -6.38 16.74 0.20
N LYS A 541 -6.59 17.89 -0.45
CA LYS A 541 -5.65 19.03 -0.45
C LYS A 541 -5.61 19.73 0.92
N TYR A 542 -6.77 19.92 1.53
CA TYR A 542 -6.95 20.66 2.78
C TYR A 542 -7.19 19.76 3.99
N ASP A 543 -6.99 18.44 3.85
CA ASP A 543 -7.08 17.49 4.95
C ASP A 543 -5.98 17.84 5.93
N ASP A 544 -6.34 18.68 6.90
CA ASP A 544 -5.48 19.02 8.01
C ASP A 544 -5.34 17.75 8.82
N ASN A 545 -4.11 17.26 8.78
CA ASN A 545 -3.59 16.06 9.42
C ASN A 545 -4.00 15.88 10.92
N ASP A 546 -4.65 16.87 11.54
CA ASP A 546 -5.20 16.89 12.91
C ASP A 546 -6.08 15.67 13.24
N HIS A 547 -6.77 15.09 12.26
CA HIS A 547 -7.56 13.86 12.45
C HIS A 547 -6.70 12.59 12.57
N PHE A 548 -5.49 12.59 11.99
CA PHE A 548 -4.51 11.51 12.12
C PHE A 548 -3.60 11.72 13.36
N PHE A 549 -3.46 12.97 13.81
CA PHE A 549 -2.59 13.45 14.88
C PHE A 549 -3.08 13.22 16.32
N GLY A 550 -3.44 12.00 16.65
CA GLY A 550 -3.19 11.57 18.04
C GLY A 550 -1.72 11.85 18.44
N LEU A 551 -0.79 11.85 17.47
CA LEU A 551 0.65 12.10 17.56
C LEU A 551 1.00 13.49 16.99
N ARG A 552 1.34 14.49 17.82
CA ARG A 552 1.79 15.81 17.33
C ARG A 552 3.16 15.73 16.63
N GLU A 553 3.94 14.71 16.98
CA GLU A 553 5.33 14.49 16.60
C GLU A 553 5.47 14.12 15.11
N ILE A 554 4.44 13.53 14.48
CA ILE A 554 4.52 13.12 13.07
C ILE A 554 4.23 14.25 12.08
N LYS A 555 3.70 15.40 12.53
CA LYS A 555 3.33 16.53 11.65
C LYS A 555 4.50 17.02 10.83
N LYS A 556 5.61 17.28 11.52
CA LYS A 556 6.84 17.76 10.89
C LYS A 556 7.39 16.77 9.87
N ILE A 557 7.28 15.48 10.15
CA ILE A 557 7.69 14.40 9.23
C ILE A 557 6.82 14.40 7.98
N ILE A 558 5.50 14.50 8.13
CA ILE A 558 4.55 14.54 7.02
C ILE A 558 4.79 15.79 6.14
N ASP A 559 4.96 16.97 6.74
CA ASP A 559 5.23 18.20 5.99
C ASP A 559 6.52 18.08 5.15
N LYS A 560 7.55 17.43 5.69
CA LYS A 560 8.79 17.12 4.98
C LYS A 560 8.55 16.16 3.81
N ILE A 561 7.78 15.09 4.03
CA ILE A 561 7.41 14.12 2.98
C ILE A 561 6.63 14.82 1.86
N GLU A 562 5.58 15.57 2.20
CA GLU A 562 4.74 16.27 1.22
C GLU A 562 5.54 17.21 0.33
N THR A 563 6.50 17.92 0.92
CA THR A 563 7.41 18.82 0.21
C THR A 563 8.33 18.03 -0.72
N GLY A 564 8.89 16.92 -0.23
CA GLY A 564 9.80 16.06 -1.02
C GLY A 564 9.13 15.36 -2.20
N ILE A 565 7.87 14.96 -2.07
CA ILE A 565 7.09 14.30 -3.15
C ILE A 565 6.28 15.29 -4.00
N ALA A 566 6.31 16.58 -3.67
CA ALA A 566 5.56 17.62 -4.36
C ALA A 566 4.05 17.32 -4.45
N PHE A 567 3.47 16.82 -3.35
CA PHE A 567 2.07 16.37 -3.29
C PHE A 567 1.08 17.48 -3.66
N LYS A 568 1.22 18.64 -2.99
CA LYS A 568 0.31 19.80 -3.16
C LYS A 568 0.30 20.30 -4.60
N SER A 569 1.47 20.45 -5.23
CA SER A 569 1.55 20.86 -6.64
C SER A 569 0.93 19.83 -7.59
N SER A 570 1.12 18.53 -7.32
CA SER A 570 0.53 17.45 -8.13
C SER A 570 -0.99 17.45 -8.03
N ALA A 571 -1.53 17.59 -6.81
CA ALA A 571 -2.96 17.71 -6.56
C ALA A 571 -3.56 18.97 -7.22
N GLU A 572 -2.88 20.12 -7.16
CA GLU A 572 -3.34 21.36 -7.79
C GLU A 572 -3.36 21.29 -9.31
N TYR A 573 -2.31 20.72 -9.92
CA TYR A 573 -2.27 20.49 -11.35
C TYR A 573 -3.45 19.61 -11.79
N PHE A 574 -3.70 18.54 -11.04
CA PHE A 574 -4.79 17.62 -11.34
C PHE A 574 -6.17 18.25 -11.12
N LEU A 575 -6.35 19.08 -10.09
CA LEU A 575 -7.57 19.83 -9.85
C LEU A 575 -7.89 20.80 -11.00
N ARG A 576 -6.89 21.53 -11.51
CA ARG A 576 -7.05 22.41 -12.68
C ARG A 576 -7.50 21.62 -13.92
N LYS A 577 -6.91 20.44 -14.13
CA LYS A 577 -7.29 19.55 -15.23
C LYS A 577 -8.74 19.06 -15.11
N LEU A 578 -9.15 18.59 -13.92
CA LEU A 578 -10.53 18.16 -13.67
C LEU A 578 -11.55 19.28 -13.86
N ASN A 579 -11.25 20.47 -13.35
CA ASN A 579 -12.14 21.63 -13.51
C ASN A 579 -12.31 22.01 -14.99
N SER A 580 -11.24 21.98 -15.79
CA SER A 580 -11.32 22.16 -17.25
C SER A 580 -12.22 21.10 -17.90
N ASP A 581 -12.13 19.86 -17.44
CA ASP A 581 -12.92 18.76 -17.99
C ASP A 581 -14.41 18.85 -17.63
N ASP A 582 -14.75 19.21 -16.39
CA ASP A 582 -16.13 19.49 -15.98
C ASP A 582 -16.73 20.68 -16.76
N GLN A 583 -15.96 21.76 -16.97
CA GLN A 583 -16.39 22.90 -17.77
C GLN A 583 -16.65 22.53 -19.24
N ARG A 584 -15.78 21.71 -19.85
CA ARG A 584 -15.99 21.21 -21.22
C ARG A 584 -17.27 20.39 -21.32
N TYR A 585 -17.55 19.56 -20.31
CA TYR A 585 -18.80 18.81 -20.25
C TYR A 585 -20.02 19.73 -20.10
N GLY A 586 -19.97 20.73 -19.21
CA GLY A 586 -21.04 21.74 -19.07
C GLY A 586 -21.42 22.38 -20.40
N LYS A 587 -20.41 22.83 -21.15
CA LYS A 587 -20.60 23.40 -22.51
C LYS A 587 -21.17 22.39 -23.51
N SER A 588 -20.80 21.12 -23.43
CA SER A 588 -21.35 20.05 -24.29
C SER A 588 -22.83 19.78 -23.96
N LYS A 589 -23.21 19.81 -22.69
CA LYS A 589 -24.60 19.65 -22.23
C LYS A 589 -25.48 20.80 -22.73
N GLU A 590 -25.00 22.03 -22.61
CA GLU A 590 -25.66 23.23 -23.16
C GLU A 590 -25.89 23.10 -24.67
N ARG A 591 -24.87 22.69 -25.44
CA ARG A 591 -25.01 22.46 -26.89
C ARG A 591 -26.07 21.40 -27.22
N LYS A 592 -26.15 20.32 -26.42
CA LYS A 592 -27.17 19.28 -26.61
C LYS A 592 -28.58 19.80 -26.31
N TYR A 593 -28.77 20.58 -25.24
CA TYR A 593 -30.06 21.18 -24.95
C TYR A 593 -30.47 22.24 -25.97
N LEU A 594 -29.52 23.04 -26.45
CA LEU A 594 -29.76 24.00 -27.52
C LEU A 594 -30.20 23.27 -28.79
N ALA A 595 -29.54 22.16 -29.16
CA ALA A 595 -29.96 21.34 -30.29
C ALA A 595 -31.36 20.72 -30.12
N VAL A 596 -31.72 20.28 -28.90
CA VAL A 596 -33.08 19.81 -28.60
C VAL A 596 -34.10 20.95 -28.68
N GLY A 597 -33.76 22.14 -28.17
CA GLY A 597 -34.60 23.33 -28.26
C GLY A 597 -34.86 23.73 -29.72
N VAL A 598 -33.83 23.70 -30.57
CA VAL A 598 -33.97 23.92 -32.03
C VAL A 598 -34.87 22.87 -32.67
N LEU A 599 -34.74 21.59 -32.29
CA LEU A 599 -35.57 20.51 -32.82
C LEU A 599 -37.04 20.65 -32.40
N VAL A 600 -37.29 21.01 -31.14
CA VAL A 600 -38.64 21.27 -30.63
C VAL A 600 -39.25 22.49 -31.33
N ALA A 601 -38.50 23.58 -31.50
CA ALA A 601 -38.94 24.75 -32.24
C ALA A 601 -39.29 24.42 -33.71
N ALA A 602 -38.49 23.57 -34.36
CA ALA A 602 -38.77 23.11 -35.72
C ALA A 602 -40.07 22.28 -35.81
N ILE A 603 -40.33 21.39 -34.85
CA ILE A 603 -41.58 20.62 -34.79
C ILE A 603 -42.79 21.53 -34.58
N PHE A 604 -42.69 22.50 -33.66
CA PHE A 604 -43.75 23.49 -33.46
C PHE A 604 -43.99 24.34 -34.72
N GLY A 605 -42.93 24.76 -35.42
CA GLY A 605 -43.07 25.49 -36.68
C GLY A 605 -43.75 24.69 -37.78
N ILE A 606 -43.49 23.38 -37.87
CA ILE A 606 -44.19 22.47 -38.80
C ILE A 606 -45.68 22.36 -38.43
N LEU A 607 -45.99 22.16 -37.15
CA LEU A 607 -47.38 22.05 -36.68
C LEU A 607 -48.17 23.35 -36.93
N ASP A 608 -47.58 24.50 -36.63
CA ASP A 608 -48.22 25.81 -36.80
C ASP A 608 -48.49 26.12 -38.28
N PHE A 609 -47.59 25.71 -39.17
CA PHE A 609 -47.85 25.77 -40.61
C PHE A 609 -49.04 24.90 -41.02
N PHE A 610 -49.10 23.63 -40.57
CA PHE A 610 -50.24 22.78 -40.91
C PHE A 610 -51.55 23.38 -40.36
N THR A 611 -51.57 23.89 -39.13
CA THR A 611 -52.73 24.60 -38.57
C THR A 611 -53.13 25.79 -39.43
N THR A 612 -52.16 26.59 -39.90
CA THR A 612 -52.40 27.74 -40.77
C THR A 612 -52.94 27.32 -42.14
N VAL A 613 -52.37 26.28 -42.77
CA VAL A 613 -52.83 25.72 -44.04
C VAL A 613 -54.24 25.16 -43.92
N PHE A 614 -54.54 24.41 -42.86
CA PHE A 614 -55.89 23.93 -42.59
C PHE A 614 -56.86 25.08 -42.34
N THR A 615 -56.44 26.17 -41.70
CA THR A 615 -57.28 27.37 -41.49
C THR A 615 -57.57 28.10 -42.80
N ILE A 616 -56.59 28.24 -43.70
CA ILE A 616 -56.76 28.83 -45.05
C ILE A 616 -57.68 27.96 -45.93
N LEU A 617 -57.60 26.63 -45.80
CA LEU A 617 -58.38 25.68 -46.59
C LEU A 617 -59.78 25.40 -46.02
N THR A 618 -60.08 25.74 -44.76
CA THR A 618 -61.35 25.40 -44.09
C THR A 618 -62.46 26.46 -44.24
N VAL A 619 -62.28 27.48 -45.08
CA VAL A 619 -63.35 28.43 -45.40
C VAL A 619 -64.39 27.73 -46.30
N GLN A 620 -65.34 27.02 -45.66
CA GLN A 620 -66.56 26.36 -46.16
C GLN A 620 -66.39 25.33 -47.31
N LYS A 621 -67.07 24.17 -47.19
CA LYS A 621 -66.99 23.05 -48.16
C LYS A 621 -67.26 23.47 -49.62
N ASP A 622 -68.08 24.50 -49.83
CA ASP A 622 -68.45 24.99 -51.17
C ASP A 622 -67.40 25.92 -51.79
N LEU A 623 -66.41 26.38 -51.00
CA LEU A 623 -65.32 27.29 -51.41
C LEU A 623 -63.96 26.59 -51.48
N ILE A 624 -63.84 25.31 -51.14
CA ILE A 624 -62.58 24.55 -51.23
C ILE A 624 -62.04 24.58 -52.67
N ASN A 625 -62.90 24.35 -53.66
CA ASN A 625 -62.52 24.41 -55.08
C ASN A 625 -62.13 25.83 -55.53
N ALA A 626 -62.74 26.87 -54.95
CA ALA A 626 -62.43 28.27 -55.26
C ALA A 626 -61.13 28.74 -54.57
N SER A 627 -60.85 28.29 -53.35
CA SER A 627 -59.64 28.60 -52.58
C SER A 627 -58.40 27.91 -53.17
N ILE A 628 -58.55 26.69 -53.71
CA ILE A 628 -57.49 25.98 -54.46
C ILE A 628 -57.26 26.60 -55.84
N GLN A 629 -58.25 27.31 -56.41
CA GLN A 629 -58.10 28.03 -57.67
C GLN A 629 -57.49 29.44 -57.51
N ASP A 630 -57.40 29.99 -56.30
CA ASP A 630 -56.70 31.26 -56.05
C ASP A 630 -55.17 31.05 -56.13
N PRO A 631 -54.50 31.62 -57.14
CA PRO A 631 -53.07 31.44 -57.32
C PRO A 631 -52.23 31.94 -56.14
N ARG A 632 -52.75 32.85 -55.29
CA ARG A 632 -52.04 33.34 -54.10
C ARG A 632 -52.01 32.32 -52.97
N ASN A 633 -53.13 31.66 -52.70
CA ASN A 633 -53.21 30.59 -51.70
C ASN A 633 -52.37 29.39 -52.12
N VAL A 634 -52.43 29.03 -53.40
CA VAL A 634 -51.57 27.96 -53.97
C VAL A 634 -50.10 28.33 -53.83
N ALA A 635 -49.70 29.56 -54.16
CA ALA A 635 -48.31 30.00 -54.00
C ALA A 635 -47.83 29.93 -52.54
N ILE A 636 -48.63 30.38 -51.58
CA ILE A 636 -48.29 30.34 -50.15
C ILE A 636 -48.16 28.90 -49.65
N VAL A 637 -49.09 28.02 -50.02
CA VAL A 637 -49.04 26.59 -49.66
C VAL A 637 -47.83 25.92 -50.30
N VAL A 638 -47.54 26.19 -51.57
CA VAL A 638 -46.37 25.60 -52.28
C VAL A 638 -45.06 26.06 -51.66
N VAL A 639 -44.88 27.37 -51.44
CA VAL A 639 -43.66 27.91 -50.83
C VAL A 639 -43.48 27.39 -49.41
N GLY A 640 -44.53 27.37 -48.60
CA GLY A 640 -44.47 26.85 -47.24
C GLY A 640 -44.23 25.34 -47.17
N THR A 641 -44.83 24.57 -48.08
CA THR A 641 -44.56 23.12 -48.19
C THR A 641 -43.10 22.86 -48.58
N LEU A 642 -42.52 23.68 -49.47
CA LEU A 642 -41.12 23.54 -49.89
C LEU A 642 -40.17 23.88 -48.73
N LEU A 643 -40.46 24.93 -47.95
CA LEU A 643 -39.71 25.27 -46.74
C LEU A 643 -39.77 24.15 -45.68
N ILE A 644 -40.95 23.56 -45.46
CA ILE A 644 -41.13 22.45 -44.51
C ILE A 644 -40.47 21.18 -44.99
N PHE A 645 -40.53 20.88 -46.28
CA PHE A 645 -39.83 19.75 -46.85
C PHE A 645 -38.31 19.91 -46.70
N THR A 646 -37.80 21.13 -46.88
CA THR A 646 -36.38 21.46 -46.64
C THR A 646 -36.03 21.29 -45.15
N LEU A 647 -36.90 21.73 -44.24
CA LEU A 647 -36.73 21.57 -42.79
C LEU A 647 -36.76 20.09 -42.36
N LEU A 648 -37.68 19.31 -42.92
CA LEU A 648 -37.78 17.86 -42.72
C LEU A 648 -36.54 17.15 -43.24
N ALA A 649 -36.06 17.50 -44.44
CA ALA A 649 -34.84 16.93 -45.00
C ALA A 649 -33.61 17.21 -44.10
N LEU A 650 -33.49 18.43 -43.55
CA LEU A 650 -32.46 18.80 -42.58
C LEU A 650 -32.59 18.00 -41.27
N LEU A 651 -33.80 17.83 -40.76
CA LEU A 651 -34.07 17.02 -39.56
C LEU A 651 -33.77 15.54 -39.79
N THR A 652 -34.20 14.96 -40.92
CA THR A 652 -33.95 13.57 -41.27
C THR A 652 -32.46 13.32 -41.47
N TYR A 653 -31.74 14.24 -42.13
CA TYR A 653 -30.29 14.20 -42.26
C TYR A 653 -29.59 14.26 -40.90
N GLY A 654 -30.01 15.16 -40.00
CA GLY A 654 -29.47 15.25 -38.65
C GLY A 654 -29.72 14.01 -37.79
N ILE A 655 -30.89 13.36 -37.94
CA ILE A 655 -31.19 12.09 -37.26
C ILE A 655 -30.36 10.95 -37.84
N LEU A 656 -30.25 10.86 -39.16
CA LEU A 656 -29.45 9.84 -39.87
C LEU A 656 -27.97 9.94 -39.51
N SER A 657 -27.39 11.15 -39.50
CA SER A 657 -25.97 11.32 -39.15
C SER A 657 -25.70 10.89 -37.70
N ARG A 658 -26.61 11.21 -36.77
CA ARG A 658 -26.53 10.76 -35.37
C ARG A 658 -26.70 9.25 -35.21
N MET A 659 -27.57 8.62 -36.01
CA MET A 659 -27.70 7.17 -36.01
C MET A 659 -26.46 6.49 -36.58
N ILE A 660 -25.80 7.09 -37.58
CA ILE A 660 -24.54 6.60 -38.14
C ILE A 660 -23.43 6.71 -37.11
N GLU A 661 -23.28 7.85 -36.41
CA GLU A 661 -22.35 8.00 -35.28
C GLU A 661 -22.62 6.98 -34.16
N ARG A 662 -23.89 6.80 -33.77
CA ARG A 662 -24.27 5.78 -32.76
C ARG A 662 -24.00 4.35 -33.22
N ARG A 663 -24.15 4.04 -34.51
CA ARG A 663 -23.80 2.72 -35.07
C ARG A 663 -22.29 2.51 -35.14
N GLN A 664 -21.50 3.56 -35.38
CA GLN A 664 -20.04 3.50 -35.31
C GLN A 664 -19.55 3.33 -33.86
N LEU A 665 -20.13 4.06 -32.91
CA LEU A 665 -19.89 3.88 -31.47
C LEU A 665 -20.32 2.49 -30.98
N LYS A 666 -21.49 1.98 -31.42
CA LYS A 666 -21.93 0.61 -31.14
C LYS A 666 -21.10 -0.47 -31.84
N LYS A 667 -20.42 -0.18 -32.95
CA LYS A 667 -19.41 -1.09 -33.55
C LYS A 667 -18.09 -1.08 -32.78
N ILE A 668 -17.83 -0.02 -32.01
CA ILE A 668 -16.71 0.08 -31.08
C ILE A 668 -17.07 -0.57 -29.73
N GLU A 669 -18.33 -0.47 -29.28
CA GLU A 669 -18.87 -1.15 -28.09
C GLU A 669 -19.16 -2.64 -28.36
N GLY A 670 -19.70 -3.03 -29.52
CA GLY A 670 -19.86 -4.44 -29.93
C GLY A 670 -18.57 -5.12 -30.39
N ARG A 671 -17.43 -4.43 -30.25
CA ARG A 671 -16.07 -5.01 -30.24
C ARG A 671 -15.51 -5.12 -28.82
N LYS A 672 -16.32 -4.79 -27.81
CA LYS A 672 -16.04 -4.85 -26.37
C LYS A 672 -17.11 -5.62 -25.57
N ASP A 673 -18.25 -5.91 -26.18
CA ASP A 673 -19.32 -6.80 -25.69
C ASP A 673 -19.49 -8.04 -26.60
N VAL A 674 -18.39 -8.48 -27.21
CA VAL A 674 -18.16 -9.82 -27.78
C VAL A 674 -16.81 -10.24 -27.24
#